data_AF-A0A832PVP5-F1
#
_entry.id   AF-A0A832PVP5-F1
#
_cell.length_a   1.000
_cell.length_b   1.000
_cell.length_c   1.000
_cell.angle_alpha   90.00
_cell.angle_beta   90.00
_cell.angle_gamma   90.00
#
_symmetry.space_group_name_H-M   'P 1'
#
loop_
_entity.id
_entity.type
_entity.pdbx_description
1 polymer ?
#
loop_
_entity_poly.entity_id
_entity_poly.type
_entity_poly.pdbx_seq_one_letter_code
_entity_poly.pdbx_strand_id
1 'polypeptide(L)'
;MKKMKSRSLLPWFFVLALLPIAACGGDGDGDACKGVSCSGQGTCIEVDGDPVCQCNIGFHADGIECKPDACRPFDCVFGYCKDPANSPECVCNEGYVGDSCNQCDEGYVLDGVRCVLAGGCEADSCGNHGTCREDGPGFVCDCHQGWAGNKCDRCAEGYVGDNCDQCDEGYVLDGTKCVLAGNCEADSCGNNGTCREEGPGFVCDCDKGWAGNRCDRCAEGYVGDDCQPAVTGDPCDPDPCINATKCEAVGDEAVCTCMEGYAGKLCNECDEGYKPDGDNCVVDIENNPCVPNPCPDRHPGGNRDKCKVQEGQAVCQCNDGYHLDGDTCVEDEVVDRCTPNPCDVEPDRNVCKNVGGSFECECNPGLADQAGVCVAPCDFNDTACTKAHNSFPWIVSANGHGSVVLNLDDRALPLGPDRSNYRYALNVHPYQTWGLNGEGKDVNTRDVLWDTYMGLRVDGVGEWLYGKVREYVGYYGQDGIPFWVNTIGDLRVENFVYAPWQLSRPSLVMLAKVTNNGTQPHAVSIYSLHNYHIGYTQNDSHRFPDAADESIFYDGDSKVLIEQGPGGALVYYPLAKDFRYTADQGGGEADPYSLLNSGQDLGNQSMNIKGQDRVAGFQAPEVTLQPGESTWFGVVTAFEPNKDAYHGAVNDVASQYSHRNAAQALQEARDEWEAWRKPAPANLTAAELQVYRTSEAVLRMGQAWETTDRSKGQILASLPPGMWSISWVRDMAYAVVGLVRSGHFTEAKAALEFQLLAESGNYVTFEHNGVQQTGVGHDYQISVCRYYGNGKEESDWNWDGPNVEFDGFGLFLWSLGEYVEASGDVSIIQDYWDTIKDNIADVLVKLIMENGMIAADSSIWELHWNGQQKQYTYTSITAAKGLCEA
;
A
#
# COMPACT_ATOMS: atom_id res chain seq x y z
N MET A 1 23.65 20.67 -77.93
CA MET A 1 23.43 21.94 -78.67
C MET A 1 21.96 22.05 -79.07
N LYS A 2 21.33 23.23 -78.89
CA LYS A 2 20.00 23.67 -79.41
C LYS A 2 18.77 22.82 -78.96
N LYS A 3 17.92 23.33 -78.04
CA LYS A 3 16.79 24.31 -78.19
C LYS A 3 15.51 23.64 -78.74
N MET A 4 14.41 23.54 -77.97
CA MET A 4 13.31 24.54 -77.80
C MET A 4 12.52 24.79 -79.12
N LYS A 5 11.18 24.92 -79.18
CA LYS A 5 10.09 25.09 -78.18
C LYS A 5 8.70 25.00 -78.88
N SER A 6 7.67 24.44 -78.23
CA SER A 6 6.21 24.86 -78.21
C SER A 6 5.33 23.67 -77.76
N ARG A 7 4.63 23.65 -76.60
CA ARG A 7 3.40 24.40 -76.21
C ARG A 7 2.29 24.30 -77.29
N SER A 8 1.04 23.92 -77.01
CA SER A 8 0.24 23.83 -75.75
C SER A 8 -0.88 22.77 -75.91
N LEU A 9 -1.46 22.15 -74.87
CA LEU A 9 -2.50 22.70 -73.97
C LEU A 9 -2.71 21.81 -72.72
N LEU A 10 -3.10 22.40 -71.57
CA LEU A 10 -3.60 21.73 -70.36
C LEU A 10 -5.15 21.69 -70.36
N PRO A 11 -5.79 20.78 -69.58
CA PRO A 11 -6.20 21.07 -68.18
C PRO A 11 -5.60 20.03 -67.20
N TRP A 12 -5.00 20.44 -66.08
CA TRP A 12 -5.64 20.57 -64.75
C TRP A 12 -6.18 19.26 -64.16
N PHE A 13 -5.33 18.58 -63.40
CA PHE A 13 -5.70 17.67 -62.31
C PHE A 13 -5.07 18.22 -61.02
N PHE A 14 -5.85 18.27 -59.94
CA PHE A 14 -5.31 18.51 -58.59
C PHE A 14 -4.53 17.28 -58.14
N VAL A 15 -3.36 17.49 -57.54
CA VAL A 15 -2.63 16.47 -56.78
C VAL A 15 -2.78 16.85 -55.31
N LEU A 16 -3.47 16.01 -54.52
CA LEU A 16 -3.35 16.08 -53.06
C LEU A 16 -1.90 15.74 -52.69
N ALA A 17 -1.26 16.60 -51.91
CA ALA A 17 0.01 16.26 -51.28
C ALA A 17 -0.28 15.29 -50.13
N LEU A 18 0.24 14.06 -50.24
CA LEU A 18 0.37 13.17 -49.10
C LEU A 18 1.49 13.73 -48.20
N LEU A 19 1.10 14.21 -47.01
CA LEU A 19 2.02 14.38 -45.90
C LEU A 19 2.27 13.00 -45.28
N PRO A 20 3.53 12.52 -45.16
CA PRO A 20 3.80 11.32 -44.38
C PRO A 20 3.69 11.67 -42.89
N ILE A 21 2.87 10.91 -42.16
CA ILE A 21 2.92 10.90 -40.69
C ILE A 21 4.20 10.15 -40.32
N ALA A 22 5.17 10.87 -39.76
CA ALA A 22 6.38 10.30 -39.17
C ALA A 22 6.32 10.56 -37.67
N ALA A 23 5.90 9.54 -36.91
CA ALA A 23 5.86 9.53 -35.46
C ALA A 23 6.24 8.12 -34.98
N CYS A 24 7.52 7.77 -35.23
CA CYS A 24 8.28 6.67 -34.61
C CYS A 24 9.72 6.75 -35.15
N GLY A 25 10.68 7.16 -34.30
CA GLY A 25 12.13 7.08 -34.56
C GLY A 25 12.68 7.85 -35.77
N GLY A 26 13.07 9.12 -35.57
CA GLY A 26 13.87 9.87 -36.54
C GLY A 26 15.37 9.79 -36.23
N ASP A 27 16.19 9.32 -37.18
CA ASP A 27 17.67 9.38 -37.08
C ASP A 27 18.17 10.85 -37.12
N GLY A 28 18.26 11.48 -35.95
CA GLY A 28 18.88 12.81 -35.75
C GLY A 28 20.29 12.69 -35.14
N ASP A 29 21.31 13.15 -35.87
CA ASP A 29 22.70 13.15 -35.40
C ASP A 29 22.95 14.28 -34.38
N GLY A 30 22.54 14.04 -33.12
CA GLY A 30 22.80 14.96 -32.00
C GLY A 30 21.91 14.71 -30.78
N ASP A 31 22.25 13.69 -29.97
CA ASP A 31 21.67 13.38 -28.65
C ASP A 31 21.30 14.66 -27.85
N ALA A 32 20.01 14.99 -27.83
CA ALA A 32 19.49 16.21 -27.20
C ALA A 32 19.67 16.20 -25.68
N CYS A 33 19.67 15.01 -25.08
CA CYS A 33 19.82 14.80 -23.64
C CYS A 33 21.27 14.89 -23.13
N LYS A 34 22.23 15.12 -24.02
CA LYS A 34 23.66 15.17 -23.70
C LYS A 34 24.03 16.32 -22.75
N GLY A 35 24.10 15.99 -21.47
CA GLY A 35 24.43 16.93 -20.39
C GLY A 35 23.22 17.47 -19.62
N VAL A 36 22.01 17.03 -19.98
CA VAL A 36 20.79 17.28 -19.21
C VAL A 36 20.68 16.22 -18.12
N SER A 37 20.73 16.66 -16.85
CA SER A 37 20.67 15.77 -15.68
C SER A 37 19.31 15.73 -15.00
N CYS A 38 18.33 16.52 -15.47
CA CYS A 38 17.00 16.64 -14.86
C CYS A 38 17.06 16.88 -13.34
N SER A 39 17.98 17.73 -12.90
CA SER A 39 18.30 17.99 -11.47
C SER A 39 18.69 16.76 -10.65
N GLY A 40 18.99 15.62 -11.28
CA GLY A 40 19.14 14.32 -10.63
C GLY A 40 17.82 13.67 -10.20
N GLN A 41 16.67 14.25 -10.59
CA GLN A 41 15.33 13.90 -10.13
C GLN A 41 14.39 13.58 -11.30
N GLY A 42 14.94 13.00 -12.37
CA GLY A 42 14.20 12.53 -13.55
C GLY A 42 15.12 11.94 -14.61
N THR A 43 14.53 11.38 -15.65
CA THR A 43 15.22 10.89 -16.85
C THR A 43 15.01 11.86 -17.99
N CYS A 44 16.06 12.24 -18.70
CA CYS A 44 15.91 13.03 -19.93
C CYS A 44 15.47 12.11 -21.08
N ILE A 45 14.47 12.56 -21.83
CA ILE A 45 13.99 11.96 -23.07
C ILE A 45 14.01 13.02 -24.19
N GLU A 46 14.23 12.61 -25.43
CA GLU A 46 14.15 13.50 -26.59
C GLU A 46 12.73 13.51 -27.14
N VAL A 47 12.10 14.70 -27.22
CA VAL A 47 10.77 14.89 -27.78
C VAL A 47 10.87 15.97 -28.85
N ASP A 48 10.52 15.64 -30.09
CA ASP A 48 10.63 16.52 -31.27
C ASP A 48 12.02 17.16 -31.51
N GLY A 49 13.08 16.58 -30.93
CA GLY A 49 14.46 17.05 -31.01
C GLY A 49 14.91 17.93 -29.84
N ASP A 50 14.03 18.22 -28.88
CA ASP A 50 14.34 18.96 -27.65
C ASP A 50 14.46 18.01 -26.44
N PRO A 51 15.34 18.30 -25.45
CA PRO A 51 15.43 17.52 -24.23
C PRO A 51 14.29 17.85 -23.27
N VAL A 52 13.50 16.83 -22.91
CA VAL A 52 12.40 16.92 -21.94
C VAL A 52 12.71 16.04 -20.75
N CYS A 53 12.51 16.56 -19.54
CA CYS A 53 12.73 15.81 -18.31
C CYS A 53 11.45 15.07 -17.86
N GLN A 54 11.47 13.74 -17.95
CA GLN A 54 10.49 12.89 -17.29
C GLN A 54 10.84 12.78 -15.81
N CYS A 55 10.26 13.65 -14.99
CA CYS A 55 10.60 13.78 -13.58
C CYS A 55 10.10 12.61 -12.72
N ASN A 56 10.87 12.31 -11.67
CA ASN A 56 10.57 11.32 -10.66
C ASN A 56 9.28 11.67 -9.90
N ILE A 57 8.73 10.68 -9.19
CA ILE A 57 7.66 10.92 -8.21
C ILE A 57 8.15 11.93 -7.17
N GLY A 58 7.31 12.92 -6.83
CA GLY A 58 7.67 14.08 -6.00
C GLY A 58 8.04 15.35 -6.79
N PHE A 59 8.24 15.27 -8.12
CA PHE A 59 8.78 16.36 -8.93
C PHE A 59 7.95 16.62 -10.20
N HIS A 60 8.03 17.86 -10.71
CA HIS A 60 7.53 18.26 -12.03
C HIS A 60 8.66 18.90 -12.86
N ALA A 61 8.51 18.92 -14.18
CA ALA A 61 9.48 19.51 -15.09
C ALA A 61 9.28 21.03 -15.21
N ASP A 62 10.34 21.79 -14.92
CA ASP A 62 10.47 23.21 -15.24
C ASP A 62 11.64 23.36 -16.23
N GLY A 63 11.31 23.26 -17.52
CA GLY A 63 12.29 23.10 -18.59
C GLY A 63 13.08 21.79 -18.47
N ILE A 64 14.41 21.92 -18.32
CA ILE A 64 15.34 20.79 -18.16
C ILE A 64 15.70 20.49 -16.69
N GLU A 65 14.98 21.11 -15.75
CA GLU A 65 15.13 20.89 -14.31
C GLU A 65 13.88 20.17 -13.77
N CYS A 66 14.08 19.19 -12.89
CA CYS A 66 12.99 18.64 -12.10
C CYS A 66 12.94 19.37 -10.75
N LYS A 67 11.81 20.02 -10.46
CA LYS A 67 11.59 20.80 -9.23
C LYS A 67 10.59 20.08 -8.33
N PRO A 68 10.77 20.10 -6.99
CA PRO A 68 9.81 19.54 -6.06
C PRO A 68 8.41 20.10 -6.35
N ASP A 69 7.45 19.22 -6.48
CA ASP A 69 6.05 19.59 -6.64
C ASP A 69 5.42 19.69 -5.25
N ALA A 70 5.34 20.92 -4.72
CA ALA A 70 4.81 21.19 -3.39
C ALA A 70 3.34 20.81 -3.23
N CYS A 71 2.58 20.67 -4.33
CA CYS A 71 1.19 20.22 -4.28
C CYS A 71 1.03 18.70 -4.30
N ARG A 72 2.09 17.95 -4.66
CA ARG A 72 2.05 16.49 -4.78
C ARG A 72 1.89 15.72 -3.45
N PRO A 73 2.32 16.22 -2.28
CA PRO A 73 1.99 15.63 -0.98
C PRO A 73 0.56 15.94 -0.48
N PHE A 74 -0.21 16.77 -1.21
CA PHE A 74 -1.52 17.25 -0.77
C PHE A 74 -2.65 16.62 -1.59
N ASP A 75 -3.19 15.50 -1.09
CA ASP A 75 -4.40 14.88 -1.61
C ASP A 75 -5.64 15.75 -1.32
N CYS A 76 -5.88 16.75 -2.16
CA CYS A 76 -7.09 17.56 -2.17
C CYS A 76 -8.27 16.78 -2.75
N VAL A 77 -8.80 15.83 -1.97
CA VAL A 77 -9.71 14.75 -2.41
C VAL A 77 -10.86 15.25 -3.29
N PHE A 78 -11.53 16.34 -2.88
CA PHE A 78 -12.54 17.04 -3.69
C PHE A 78 -12.23 18.53 -3.77
N GLY A 79 -11.03 18.85 -4.22
CA GLY A 79 -10.56 20.20 -4.47
C GLY A 79 -9.40 20.21 -5.44
N TYR A 80 -8.60 21.27 -5.38
CA TYR A 80 -7.29 21.33 -6.00
C TYR A 80 -6.31 21.99 -5.03
N CYS A 81 -5.04 21.59 -5.08
CA CYS A 81 -4.01 22.27 -4.31
C CYS A 81 -3.64 23.61 -4.97
N LYS A 82 -3.61 24.68 -4.18
CA LYS A 82 -2.86 25.89 -4.52
C LYS A 82 -1.59 25.92 -3.67
N ASP A 83 -0.45 26.22 -4.29
CA ASP A 83 0.82 26.44 -3.59
C ASP A 83 1.21 27.94 -3.59
N PRO A 84 0.75 28.71 -2.59
CA PRO A 84 1.31 30.02 -2.30
C PRO A 84 2.68 29.90 -1.62
N ALA A 85 3.73 29.79 -2.44
CA ALA A 85 5.14 29.92 -2.04
C ALA A 85 5.66 28.85 -1.05
N ASN A 86 5.58 27.58 -1.46
CA ASN A 86 5.92 26.39 -0.67
C ASN A 86 5.04 26.20 0.58
N SER A 87 3.78 26.62 0.50
CA SER A 87 2.77 26.46 1.55
C SER A 87 1.47 25.89 0.94
N PRO A 88 1.50 24.66 0.39
CA PRO A 88 0.34 24.02 -0.22
C PRO A 88 -0.89 24.02 0.70
N GLU A 89 -2.03 24.43 0.14
CA GLU A 89 -3.34 24.42 0.79
C GLU A 89 -4.40 23.98 -0.23
N CYS A 90 -5.40 23.21 0.19
CA CYS A 90 -6.45 22.76 -0.71
C CYS A 90 -7.58 23.80 -0.84
N VAL A 91 -7.90 24.20 -2.08
CA VAL A 91 -9.16 24.87 -2.41
C VAL A 91 -10.21 23.82 -2.67
N CYS A 92 -11.26 23.84 -1.87
CA CYS A 92 -12.32 22.84 -1.98
C CYS A 92 -13.35 23.21 -3.04
N ASN A 93 -13.85 22.19 -3.74
CA ASN A 93 -14.97 22.34 -4.65
C ASN A 93 -16.24 22.71 -3.86
N GLU A 94 -17.19 23.37 -4.52
CA GLU A 94 -18.44 23.83 -3.90
C GLU A 94 -19.17 22.64 -3.24
N GLY A 95 -19.39 22.71 -1.92
CA GLY A 95 -19.96 21.62 -1.11
C GLY A 95 -18.95 20.78 -0.30
N TYR A 96 -17.66 21.05 -0.41
CA TYR A 96 -16.59 20.40 0.34
C TYR A 96 -15.77 21.43 1.15
N VAL A 97 -15.21 20.99 2.28
CA VAL A 97 -14.41 21.81 3.21
C VAL A 97 -13.28 21.01 3.88
N GLY A 98 -12.43 21.74 4.61
CA GLY A 98 -11.31 21.22 5.38
C GLY A 98 -10.01 21.16 4.57
N ASP A 99 -8.88 21.06 5.27
CA ASP A 99 -7.52 21.26 4.72
C ASP A 99 -7.14 20.29 3.57
N SER A 100 -7.89 19.21 3.39
CA SER A 100 -7.75 18.21 2.30
C SER A 100 -9.04 18.03 1.48
N CYS A 101 -10.04 18.89 1.66
CA CYS A 101 -11.33 18.86 0.95
C CYS A 101 -12.04 17.51 0.97
N ASN A 102 -12.03 16.87 2.15
CA ASN A 102 -12.57 15.53 2.39
C ASN A 102 -13.77 15.51 3.35
N GLN A 103 -14.32 16.68 3.67
CA GLN A 103 -15.49 16.85 4.53
C GLN A 103 -16.57 17.62 3.77
N CYS A 104 -17.84 17.35 4.05
CA CYS A 104 -18.96 18.08 3.45
C CYS A 104 -19.17 19.43 4.15
N ASP A 105 -19.43 20.47 3.36
CA ASP A 105 -19.74 21.81 3.84
C ASP A 105 -21.12 21.86 4.55
N GLU A 106 -21.40 22.94 5.28
CA GLU A 106 -22.68 23.13 5.95
C GLU A 106 -23.84 23.14 4.93
N GLY A 107 -24.78 22.21 5.10
CA GLY A 107 -25.89 21.99 4.16
C GLY A 107 -25.64 20.90 3.12
N TYR A 108 -24.52 20.19 3.18
CA TYR A 108 -24.21 19.01 2.37
C TYR A 108 -24.10 17.76 3.25
N VAL A 109 -24.34 16.59 2.65
CA VAL A 109 -24.23 15.27 3.28
C VAL A 109 -23.43 14.31 2.41
N LEU A 110 -22.74 13.37 3.04
CA LEU A 110 -21.89 12.40 2.36
C LEU A 110 -22.74 11.27 1.75
N ASP A 111 -22.59 11.07 0.44
CA ASP A 111 -23.09 9.91 -0.31
C ASP A 111 -21.90 9.12 -0.87
N GLY A 112 -21.61 7.97 -0.25
CA GLY A 112 -20.40 7.20 -0.52
C GLY A 112 -19.13 8.03 -0.24
N VAL A 113 -18.57 8.62 -1.29
CA VAL A 113 -17.40 9.51 -1.21
C VAL A 113 -17.71 10.97 -1.57
N ARG A 114 -18.88 11.29 -2.13
CA ARG A 114 -19.21 12.65 -2.60
C ARG A 114 -20.11 13.41 -1.64
N CYS A 115 -20.01 14.72 -1.60
CA CYS A 115 -20.90 15.59 -0.85
C CYS A 115 -22.03 16.12 -1.76
N VAL A 116 -23.27 15.80 -1.41
CA VAL A 116 -24.51 16.21 -2.11
C VAL A 116 -25.36 17.11 -1.22
N LEU A 117 -26.28 17.89 -1.77
CA LEU A 117 -27.10 18.82 -0.98
C LEU A 117 -28.04 18.05 -0.04
N ALA A 118 -28.06 18.44 1.24
CA ALA A 118 -28.87 17.78 2.25
C ALA A 118 -30.36 18.03 2.04
N GLY A 119 -31.15 16.95 2.02
CA GLY A 119 -32.61 17.00 1.84
C GLY A 119 -33.07 16.11 0.69
N GLY A 120 -34.24 16.40 0.14
CA GLY A 120 -34.73 15.78 -1.10
C GLY A 120 -35.23 16.84 -2.08
N CYS A 121 -35.72 16.39 -3.24
CA CYS A 121 -36.20 17.30 -4.28
C CYS A 121 -37.57 17.91 -3.96
N GLU A 122 -37.56 19.18 -3.58
CA GLU A 122 -38.72 20.07 -3.56
C GLU A 122 -38.73 20.97 -4.80
N ALA A 123 -39.84 21.68 -5.04
CA ALA A 123 -40.08 22.40 -6.30
C ALA A 123 -39.07 23.55 -6.56
N ASP A 124 -38.50 24.10 -5.49
CA ASP A 124 -37.55 25.21 -5.48
C ASP A 124 -36.15 24.83 -4.96
N SER A 125 -35.86 23.54 -4.77
CA SER A 125 -34.54 23.03 -4.32
C SER A 125 -33.37 23.51 -5.21
N CYS A 126 -33.64 23.76 -6.50
CA CYS A 126 -32.70 24.30 -7.48
C CYS A 126 -33.07 25.74 -7.91
N GLY A 127 -33.59 26.54 -6.98
CA GLY A 127 -33.97 27.95 -7.21
C GLY A 127 -35.16 28.17 -8.14
N ASN A 128 -35.79 27.11 -8.69
CA ASN A 128 -36.61 27.11 -9.92
C ASN A 128 -35.80 27.37 -11.22
N HIS A 129 -34.47 27.37 -11.13
CA HIS A 129 -33.52 27.66 -12.19
C HIS A 129 -32.67 26.45 -12.58
N GLY A 130 -33.07 25.25 -12.15
CA GLY A 130 -32.52 23.98 -12.57
C GLY A 130 -33.53 22.85 -12.38
N THR A 131 -33.21 21.66 -12.91
CA THR A 131 -33.95 20.43 -12.65
C THR A 131 -33.33 19.71 -11.45
N CYS A 132 -34.14 19.37 -10.45
CA CYS A 132 -33.69 18.62 -9.29
C CYS A 132 -33.73 17.11 -9.54
N ARG A 133 -32.69 16.39 -9.11
CA ARG A 133 -32.61 14.93 -9.10
C ARG A 133 -32.18 14.43 -7.71
N GLU A 134 -32.96 13.51 -7.15
CA GLU A 134 -32.59 12.79 -5.91
C GLU A 134 -31.28 12.03 -6.12
N ASP A 135 -30.36 12.09 -5.16
CA ASP A 135 -29.05 11.41 -5.19
C ASP A 135 -28.66 10.96 -3.78
N GLY A 136 -28.84 9.67 -3.50
CA GLY A 136 -28.53 9.06 -2.20
C GLY A 136 -29.31 9.67 -1.02
N PRO A 137 -28.65 10.21 0.03
CA PRO A 137 -29.25 10.92 1.15
C PRO A 137 -29.53 12.41 0.86
N GLY A 138 -29.32 12.87 -0.38
CA GLY A 138 -29.43 14.26 -0.80
C GLY A 138 -30.01 14.45 -2.19
N PHE A 139 -29.71 15.60 -2.82
CA PHE A 139 -30.08 15.90 -4.19
C PHE A 139 -29.00 16.67 -4.96
N VAL A 140 -29.14 16.71 -6.28
CA VAL A 140 -28.28 17.44 -7.23
C VAL A 140 -29.15 18.29 -8.17
N CYS A 141 -28.62 19.43 -8.62
CA CYS A 141 -29.30 20.36 -9.51
C CYS A 141 -28.63 20.46 -10.89
N ASP A 142 -29.38 20.13 -11.94
CA ASP A 142 -29.00 20.39 -13.33
C ASP A 142 -29.45 21.81 -13.72
N CYS A 143 -28.56 22.80 -13.61
CA CYS A 143 -28.91 24.19 -13.83
C CYS A 143 -29.33 24.49 -15.28
N HIS A 144 -30.40 25.28 -15.40
CA HIS A 144 -30.81 25.86 -16.67
C HIS A 144 -29.75 26.85 -17.17
N GLN A 145 -29.68 27.01 -18.49
CA GLN A 145 -28.71 27.87 -19.12
C GLN A 145 -28.76 29.31 -18.57
N GLY A 146 -27.58 29.87 -18.26
CA GLY A 146 -27.43 31.18 -17.64
C GLY A 146 -27.31 31.14 -16.12
N TRP A 147 -27.60 30.01 -15.48
CA TRP A 147 -27.53 29.83 -14.03
C TRP A 147 -26.38 28.89 -13.61
N ALA A 148 -25.86 29.10 -12.40
CA ALA A 148 -24.72 28.37 -11.84
C ALA A 148 -24.81 28.26 -10.31
N GLY A 149 -23.88 27.52 -9.71
CA GLY A 149 -23.90 27.12 -8.30
C GLY A 149 -24.71 25.85 -8.08
N ASN A 150 -24.43 25.12 -7.01
CA ASN A 150 -25.05 23.82 -6.71
C ASN A 150 -26.57 23.89 -6.48
N LYS A 151 -27.12 25.09 -6.26
CA LYS A 151 -28.57 25.38 -6.15
C LYS A 151 -29.12 26.22 -7.32
N CYS A 152 -28.31 26.52 -8.33
CA CYS A 152 -28.69 27.38 -9.45
C CYS A 152 -29.19 28.77 -8.98
N ASP A 153 -28.57 29.34 -7.96
CA ASP A 153 -29.01 30.55 -7.26
C ASP A 153 -28.23 31.82 -7.65
N ARG A 154 -27.25 31.69 -8.54
CA ARG A 154 -26.46 32.79 -9.11
C ARG A 154 -26.38 32.68 -10.63
N CYS A 155 -26.12 33.81 -11.29
CA CYS A 155 -25.83 33.80 -12.72
C CYS A 155 -24.50 33.08 -12.99
N ALA A 156 -24.47 32.34 -14.09
CA ALA A 156 -23.24 31.84 -14.70
C ALA A 156 -22.37 33.02 -15.17
N GLU A 157 -21.06 32.83 -15.21
CA GLU A 157 -20.13 33.88 -15.63
C GLU A 157 -20.44 34.35 -17.06
N GLY A 158 -20.45 35.67 -17.27
CA GLY A 158 -20.88 36.31 -18.52
C GLY A 158 -22.40 36.54 -18.66
N TYR A 159 -23.21 36.10 -17.69
CA TYR A 159 -24.65 36.38 -17.63
C TYR A 159 -25.01 37.29 -16.44
N VAL A 160 -25.99 38.17 -16.63
CA VAL A 160 -26.49 39.12 -15.62
C VAL A 160 -28.00 39.35 -15.72
N GLY A 161 -28.52 40.13 -14.79
CA GLY A 161 -29.93 40.47 -14.65
C GLY A 161 -30.69 39.45 -13.79
N ASP A 162 -31.87 39.83 -13.32
CA ASP A 162 -32.67 39.05 -12.35
C ASP A 162 -33.07 37.63 -12.83
N ASN A 163 -32.98 37.37 -14.14
CA ASN A 163 -33.26 36.06 -14.75
C ASN A 163 -32.01 35.36 -15.33
N CYS A 164 -30.83 35.98 -15.23
CA CYS A 164 -29.57 35.55 -15.84
C CYS A 164 -29.68 35.22 -17.35
N ASP A 165 -30.52 35.99 -18.07
CA ASP A 165 -30.84 35.81 -19.50
C ASP A 165 -30.20 36.87 -20.41
N GLN A 166 -29.41 37.78 -19.84
CA GLN A 166 -28.71 38.86 -20.53
C GLN A 166 -27.20 38.65 -20.42
N CYS A 167 -26.47 38.92 -21.49
CA CYS A 167 -25.01 38.92 -21.44
C CYS A 167 -24.50 40.16 -20.69
N ASP A 168 -23.46 40.00 -19.89
CA ASP A 168 -22.85 41.10 -19.13
C ASP A 168 -22.18 42.14 -20.04
N GLU A 169 -21.88 43.33 -19.50
CA GLU A 169 -21.17 44.37 -20.24
C GLU A 169 -19.78 43.86 -20.66
N GLY A 170 -19.54 43.79 -21.98
CA GLY A 170 -18.34 43.18 -22.53
C GLY A 170 -18.51 41.73 -22.98
N TYR A 171 -19.73 41.17 -22.96
CA TYR A 171 -20.10 39.88 -23.56
C TYR A 171 -21.14 40.04 -24.69
N VAL A 172 -21.17 39.08 -25.63
CA VAL A 172 -22.16 38.93 -26.71
C VAL A 172 -22.72 37.52 -26.77
N LEU A 173 -23.91 37.37 -27.35
CA LEU A 173 -24.56 36.08 -27.54
C LEU A 173 -24.04 35.35 -28.78
N ASP A 174 -23.45 34.16 -28.60
CA ASP A 174 -23.20 33.19 -29.66
C ASP A 174 -24.15 31.99 -29.53
N GLY A 175 -25.03 31.82 -30.53
CA GLY A 175 -26.12 30.86 -30.49
C GLY A 175 -27.07 31.12 -29.31
N THR A 176 -26.82 30.44 -28.18
CA THR A 176 -27.53 30.65 -26.92
C THR A 176 -26.61 31.02 -25.75
N LYS A 177 -25.28 31.07 -25.92
CA LYS A 177 -24.30 31.34 -24.84
C LYS A 177 -23.73 32.75 -24.89
N CYS A 178 -23.42 33.33 -23.74
CA CYS A 178 -22.68 34.59 -23.65
C CYS A 178 -21.15 34.33 -23.68
N VAL A 179 -20.43 34.99 -24.59
CA VAL A 179 -18.96 34.94 -24.78
C VAL A 179 -18.39 36.37 -24.78
N LEU A 180 -17.11 36.60 -24.49
CA LEU A 180 -16.56 37.97 -24.46
C LEU A 180 -16.69 38.64 -25.84
N ALA A 181 -17.08 39.90 -25.87
CA ALA A 181 -17.35 40.66 -27.08
C ALA A 181 -16.06 41.12 -27.79
N GLY A 182 -15.88 40.73 -29.05
CA GLY A 182 -14.86 41.29 -29.95
C GLY A 182 -13.89 40.26 -30.51
N ASN A 183 -12.83 40.75 -31.13
CA ASN A 183 -11.71 39.96 -31.64
C ASN A 183 -10.54 40.02 -30.64
N CYS A 184 -9.51 39.19 -30.85
CA CYS A 184 -8.29 39.28 -30.06
C CYS A 184 -7.43 40.49 -30.46
N GLU A 185 -7.34 41.46 -29.57
CA GLU A 185 -6.36 42.55 -29.60
C GLU A 185 -5.30 42.35 -28.51
N ALA A 186 -4.21 43.11 -28.54
CA ALA A 186 -3.03 42.85 -27.70
C ALA A 186 -3.29 43.03 -26.20
N ASP A 187 -4.25 43.87 -25.82
CA ASP A 187 -4.67 44.17 -24.46
C ASP A 187 -6.01 43.53 -24.07
N SER A 188 -6.59 42.68 -24.93
CA SER A 188 -7.86 41.95 -24.66
C SER A 188 -7.84 41.15 -23.35
N CYS A 189 -6.65 40.70 -22.94
CA CYS A 189 -6.40 39.96 -21.69
C CYS A 189 -5.53 40.78 -20.72
N GLY A 190 -5.74 42.10 -20.63
CA GLY A 190 -5.06 42.97 -19.65
C GLY A 190 -3.56 43.18 -19.90
N ASN A 191 -2.99 42.57 -20.95
CA ASN A 191 -1.57 42.31 -21.15
C ASN A 191 -0.95 41.29 -20.17
N ASN A 192 -1.79 40.57 -19.42
CA ASN A 192 -1.40 39.55 -18.43
C ASN A 192 -2.04 38.20 -18.77
N GLY A 193 -2.06 37.84 -20.05
CA GLY A 193 -2.63 36.59 -20.54
C GLY A 193 -2.66 36.50 -22.06
N THR A 194 -2.88 35.30 -22.57
CA THR A 194 -2.96 35.00 -24.01
C THR A 194 -4.41 34.97 -24.50
N CYS A 195 -4.70 35.70 -25.57
CA CYS A 195 -6.04 35.75 -26.17
C CYS A 195 -6.23 34.69 -27.28
N ARG A 196 -7.40 34.04 -27.31
CA ARG A 196 -7.84 33.14 -28.40
C ARG A 196 -9.23 33.54 -28.91
N GLU A 197 -9.43 33.64 -30.22
CA GLU A 197 -10.75 33.97 -30.80
C GLU A 197 -11.71 32.78 -30.72
N GLU A 198 -12.96 33.01 -30.32
CA GLU A 198 -14.02 32.01 -30.20
C GLU A 198 -15.39 32.60 -30.61
N GLY A 199 -15.90 32.14 -31.75
CA GLY A 199 -17.20 32.59 -32.28
C GLY A 199 -17.21 34.08 -32.67
N PRO A 200 -18.19 34.88 -32.25
CA PRO A 200 -18.21 36.35 -32.37
C PRO A 200 -17.39 37.04 -31.26
N GLY A 201 -16.53 36.30 -30.56
CA GLY A 201 -15.87 36.71 -29.33
C GLY A 201 -14.44 36.19 -29.15
N PHE A 202 -13.95 36.24 -27.91
CA PHE A 202 -12.64 35.71 -27.53
C PHE A 202 -12.62 35.12 -26.10
N VAL A 203 -11.53 34.45 -25.75
CA VAL A 203 -11.23 33.90 -24.41
C VAL A 203 -9.79 34.22 -24.04
N CYS A 204 -9.51 34.38 -22.74
CA CYS A 204 -8.18 34.67 -22.20
C CYS A 204 -7.64 33.54 -21.32
N ASP A 205 -6.39 33.16 -21.53
CA ASP A 205 -5.60 32.29 -20.64
C ASP A 205 -4.63 33.18 -19.83
N CYS A 206 -4.87 33.35 -18.52
CA CYS A 206 -4.15 34.34 -17.71
C CYS A 206 -2.77 33.92 -17.22
N ASP A 207 -1.87 34.90 -17.12
CA ASP A 207 -0.53 34.76 -16.56
C ASP A 207 -0.56 34.64 -15.03
N LYS A 208 0.45 33.99 -14.45
CA LYS A 208 0.54 33.72 -13.01
C LYS A 208 0.48 35.01 -12.18
N GLY A 209 -0.40 35.02 -11.17
CA GLY A 209 -0.67 36.19 -10.33
C GLY A 209 -1.86 37.04 -10.79
N TRP A 210 -2.40 36.79 -11.98
CA TRP A 210 -3.56 37.48 -12.54
C TRP A 210 -4.75 36.53 -12.72
N ALA A 211 -5.96 37.08 -12.63
CA ALA A 211 -7.21 36.33 -12.68
C ALA A 211 -8.35 37.16 -13.32
N GLY A 212 -9.45 36.49 -13.63
CA GLY A 212 -10.61 37.06 -14.33
C GLY A 212 -10.59 36.77 -15.83
N ASN A 213 -11.76 36.83 -16.46
CA ASN A 213 -12.00 36.67 -17.90
C ASN A 213 -11.11 37.54 -18.82
N ARG A 214 -10.49 38.60 -18.29
CA ARG A 214 -9.56 39.52 -18.98
C ARG A 214 -8.24 39.72 -18.23
N CYS A 215 -7.94 38.89 -17.22
CA CYS A 215 -6.67 38.92 -16.47
C CYS A 215 -6.32 40.30 -15.87
N ASP A 216 -7.34 41.01 -15.38
CA ASP A 216 -7.33 42.42 -15.01
C ASP A 216 -7.32 42.68 -13.49
N ARG A 217 -7.34 41.60 -12.69
CA ARG A 217 -7.23 41.64 -11.22
C ARG A 217 -6.19 40.64 -10.73
N CYS A 218 -5.65 40.90 -9.53
CA CYS A 218 -4.78 39.93 -8.87
C CYS A 218 -5.54 38.62 -8.57
N ALA A 219 -4.87 37.50 -8.82
CA ALA A 219 -5.26 36.21 -8.28
C ALA A 219 -5.22 36.24 -6.75
N GLU A 220 -6.05 35.43 -6.11
CA GLU A 220 -6.14 35.37 -4.65
C GLU A 220 -4.77 34.98 -4.04
N GLY A 221 -4.37 35.67 -2.97
CA GLY A 221 -3.02 35.55 -2.38
C GLY A 221 -1.97 36.54 -2.92
N TYR A 222 -2.28 37.28 -3.99
CA TYR A 222 -1.42 38.35 -4.53
C TYR A 222 -2.03 39.73 -4.23
N VAL A 223 -1.21 40.70 -3.82
CA VAL A 223 -1.64 42.04 -3.39
C VAL A 223 -0.79 43.17 -4.01
N GLY A 224 -1.39 44.35 -4.14
CA GLY A 224 -0.77 45.53 -4.76
C GLY A 224 -0.92 45.58 -6.28
N ASP A 225 -0.55 46.70 -6.88
CA ASP A 225 -0.84 47.00 -8.31
C ASP A 225 -0.10 46.09 -9.30
N ASP A 226 1.01 45.47 -8.88
CA ASP A 226 1.79 44.47 -9.63
C ASP A 226 1.57 43.03 -9.11
N CYS A 227 0.55 42.80 -8.27
CA CYS A 227 0.15 41.50 -7.71
C CYS A 227 1.32 40.68 -7.10
N GLN A 228 1.71 40.97 -5.85
CA GLN A 228 2.88 40.42 -5.15
C GLN A 228 2.55 39.80 -3.75
N PRO A 229 3.39 38.91 -3.15
CA PRO A 229 3.14 38.25 -1.84
C PRO A 229 3.58 39.05 -0.58
N ALA A 230 3.29 38.57 0.65
CA ALA A 230 3.54 39.24 1.96
C ALA A 230 4.20 38.33 3.05
N VAL A 231 4.85 38.88 4.12
CA VAL A 231 5.83 38.15 5.01
C VAL A 231 5.89 38.59 6.52
N THR A 232 6.21 37.63 7.43
CA THR A 232 6.73 37.73 8.85
C THR A 232 7.62 36.48 9.18
N GLY A 233 8.40 36.28 10.27
CA GLY A 233 8.84 37.07 11.46
C GLY A 233 9.21 36.17 12.70
N ASP A 234 10.39 36.32 13.35
CA ASP A 234 10.98 35.36 14.34
C ASP A 234 11.90 36.05 15.43
N PRO A 235 11.85 35.70 16.75
CA PRO A 235 12.74 36.26 17.79
C PRO A 235 14.19 35.70 17.86
N CYS A 236 14.52 34.62 17.15
CA CYS A 236 15.91 34.17 16.91
C CYS A 236 16.52 34.77 15.63
N ASP A 237 15.79 35.64 14.92
CA ASP A 237 16.29 36.39 13.76
C ASP A 237 16.34 37.89 14.07
N PRO A 238 17.51 38.46 14.47
CA PRO A 238 18.84 37.83 14.55
C PRO A 238 19.16 37.21 15.93
N ASP A 239 20.04 36.20 15.92
CA ASP A 239 20.47 35.42 17.10
C ASP A 239 21.11 36.30 18.21
N PRO A 240 20.59 36.29 19.45
CA PRO A 240 21.12 37.06 20.57
C PRO A 240 22.18 36.33 21.44
N CYS A 241 22.49 35.06 21.18
CA CYS A 241 23.44 34.27 21.97
C CYS A 241 24.91 34.53 21.59
N ILE A 242 25.80 34.72 22.57
CA ILE A 242 27.19 35.18 22.31
C ILE A 242 28.19 34.02 22.24
N ASN A 243 28.55 33.41 23.37
CA ASN A 243 29.50 32.28 23.42
C ASN A 243 28.74 30.95 23.60
N ALA A 244 27.82 30.68 22.67
CA ALA A 244 26.87 29.59 22.74
C ALA A 244 27.05 28.57 21.60
N THR A 245 26.69 27.32 21.86
CA THR A 245 26.62 26.23 20.87
C THR A 245 25.24 26.10 20.23
N LYS A 246 24.20 26.73 20.79
CA LYS A 246 22.82 26.71 20.29
C LYS A 246 22.00 27.89 20.84
N CYS A 247 21.11 28.43 20.01
CA CYS A 247 19.99 29.30 20.38
C CYS A 247 18.67 28.57 20.06
N GLU A 248 17.68 28.64 20.94
CA GLU A 248 16.33 28.09 20.75
C GLU A 248 15.26 29.12 21.13
N ALA A 249 14.24 29.29 20.27
CA ALA A 249 13.07 30.11 20.58
C ALA A 249 12.12 29.34 21.51
N VAL A 250 11.85 29.89 22.70
CA VAL A 250 10.93 29.30 23.68
C VAL A 250 9.89 30.37 24.07
N GLY A 251 8.82 30.45 23.28
CA GLY A 251 7.89 31.58 23.31
C GLY A 251 8.53 32.83 22.68
N ASP A 252 8.32 34.00 23.28
CA ASP A 252 8.93 35.27 22.84
C ASP A 252 10.38 35.47 23.35
N GLU A 253 10.99 34.46 23.98
CA GLU A 253 12.36 34.51 24.54
C GLU A 253 13.32 33.54 23.83
N ALA A 254 14.58 33.96 23.67
CA ALA A 254 15.68 33.14 23.19
C ALA A 254 16.42 32.45 24.35
N VAL A 255 16.75 31.17 24.18
CA VAL A 255 17.42 30.32 25.19
C VAL A 255 18.75 29.80 24.63
N CYS A 256 19.86 30.08 25.35
CA CYS A 256 21.22 29.78 24.90
C CYS A 256 21.85 28.57 25.63
N THR A 257 22.65 27.77 24.92
CA THR A 257 23.50 26.70 25.49
C THR A 257 24.98 27.12 25.45
N CYS A 258 25.69 27.20 26.59
CA CYS A 258 27.02 27.83 26.66
C CYS A 258 28.21 26.92 26.37
N MET A 259 29.31 27.51 25.88
CA MET A 259 30.61 26.85 25.71
C MET A 259 31.38 26.72 27.05
N GLU A 260 32.34 25.78 27.13
CA GLU A 260 33.15 25.53 28.33
C GLU A 260 33.90 26.79 28.81
N GLY A 261 33.85 27.06 30.11
CA GLY A 261 34.41 28.26 30.74
C GLY A 261 33.47 29.48 30.76
N TYR A 262 32.33 29.42 30.07
CA TYR A 262 31.33 30.49 30.01
C TYR A 262 30.00 30.11 30.68
N ALA A 263 29.33 31.11 31.25
CA ALA A 263 28.07 30.98 31.99
C ALA A 263 27.11 32.17 31.70
N GLY A 264 25.93 32.15 32.34
CA GLY A 264 24.90 33.19 32.23
C GLY A 264 23.88 32.95 31.11
N LYS A 265 22.72 33.64 31.17
CA LYS A 265 21.57 33.43 30.24
C LYS A 265 21.93 33.60 28.75
N LEU A 266 22.90 34.45 28.42
CA LEU A 266 23.37 34.72 27.05
C LEU A 266 24.83 34.27 26.83
N CYS A 267 25.37 33.44 27.73
CA CYS A 267 26.73 32.92 27.69
C CYS A 267 27.80 34.03 27.67
N ASN A 268 27.65 34.99 28.58
CA ASN A 268 28.40 36.25 28.64
C ASN A 268 29.12 36.48 29.99
N GLU A 269 29.20 35.46 30.83
CA GLU A 269 29.88 35.45 32.14
C GLU A 269 30.92 34.32 32.18
N CYS A 270 31.85 34.32 33.16
CA CYS A 270 32.84 33.24 33.31
C CYS A 270 32.45 32.25 34.40
N ASP A 271 32.72 30.96 34.17
CA ASP A 271 32.43 29.86 35.10
C ASP A 271 33.47 29.74 36.24
N GLU A 272 33.15 28.99 37.31
CA GLU A 272 33.97 28.90 38.52
C GLU A 272 35.36 28.26 38.24
N GLY A 273 36.42 28.97 38.62
CA GLY A 273 37.81 28.60 38.31
C GLY A 273 38.38 29.26 37.05
N TYR A 274 37.55 29.98 36.29
CA TYR A 274 37.95 30.87 35.20
C TYR A 274 37.84 32.33 35.64
N LYS A 275 38.62 33.22 35.00
CA LYS A 275 38.57 34.66 35.15
C LYS A 275 38.56 35.36 33.80
N PRO A 276 38.00 36.59 33.69
CA PRO A 276 38.03 37.33 32.43
C PRO A 276 39.45 37.73 32.01
N ASP A 277 39.77 37.53 30.72
CA ASP A 277 40.93 38.10 30.02
C ASP A 277 40.47 38.61 28.65
N GLY A 278 40.17 39.91 28.57
CA GLY A 278 39.44 40.50 27.46
C GLY A 278 38.02 39.95 27.38
N ASP A 279 37.60 39.57 26.18
CA ASP A 279 36.28 38.97 25.92
C ASP A 279 36.25 37.44 26.18
N ASN A 280 37.37 36.85 26.63
CA ASN A 280 37.48 35.41 26.88
C ASN A 280 37.55 35.08 28.38
N CYS A 281 37.11 33.88 28.73
CA CYS A 281 37.28 33.32 30.07
C CYS A 281 38.50 32.37 30.10
N VAL A 282 39.49 32.66 30.95
CA VAL A 282 40.75 31.90 31.06
C VAL A 282 40.96 31.37 32.46
N VAL A 283 41.64 30.22 32.61
CA VAL A 283 41.84 29.55 33.90
C VAL A 283 42.59 30.46 34.90
N ASP A 284 42.11 30.55 36.14
CA ASP A 284 42.78 31.35 37.18
C ASP A 284 43.99 30.62 37.80
N ILE A 285 45.12 30.68 37.09
CA ILE A 285 46.41 30.06 37.44
C ILE A 285 46.90 30.38 38.87
N GLU A 286 46.55 31.55 39.43
CA GLU A 286 47.08 31.98 40.74
C GLU A 286 46.35 31.35 41.93
N ASN A 287 45.09 30.94 41.76
CA ASN A 287 44.24 30.41 42.85
C ASN A 287 43.77 28.97 42.61
N ASN A 288 44.03 28.38 41.44
CA ASN A 288 43.62 27.02 41.11
C ASN A 288 44.66 25.97 41.60
N PRO A 289 44.35 25.14 42.62
CA PRO A 289 45.29 24.13 43.14
C PRO A 289 45.59 22.98 42.16
N CYS A 290 44.89 22.90 41.02
CA CYS A 290 45.21 22.02 39.91
C CYS A 290 46.21 22.62 38.90
N VAL A 291 46.85 23.76 39.21
CA VAL A 291 47.87 24.40 38.35
C VAL A 291 49.15 24.69 39.15
N PRO A 292 50.30 24.06 38.83
CA PRO A 292 50.45 22.91 37.93
C PRO A 292 49.71 21.69 38.49
N ASN A 293 49.20 20.84 37.59
CA ASN A 293 48.45 19.66 37.95
C ASN A 293 49.32 18.70 38.79
N PRO A 294 48.99 18.45 40.07
CA PRO A 294 49.83 17.64 40.95
C PRO A 294 49.59 16.13 40.79
N CYS A 295 48.61 15.72 40.00
CA CYS A 295 48.13 14.34 39.97
C CYS A 295 49.08 13.34 39.27
N PRO A 296 49.74 13.68 38.14
CA PRO A 296 50.77 12.82 37.55
C PRO A 296 51.96 12.53 38.47
N ASP A 297 52.38 13.51 39.28
CA ASP A 297 53.46 13.36 40.26
C ASP A 297 53.03 12.58 41.50
N ARG A 298 51.74 12.69 41.90
CA ARG A 298 51.16 11.92 43.03
C ARG A 298 50.93 10.45 42.67
N HIS A 299 50.64 10.13 41.42
CA HIS A 299 50.30 8.78 40.96
C HIS A 299 51.06 8.38 39.68
N PRO A 300 52.40 8.25 39.71
CA PRO A 300 53.21 8.09 38.50
C PRO A 300 52.88 6.82 37.71
N GLY A 301 52.36 6.97 36.49
CA GLY A 301 51.96 5.87 35.62
C GLY A 301 50.71 5.12 36.08
N GLY A 302 49.94 5.68 37.02
CA GLY A 302 48.74 5.07 37.60
C GLY A 302 47.42 5.50 36.97
N ASN A 303 47.42 6.06 35.75
CA ASN A 303 46.25 6.56 35.02
C ASN A 303 45.31 7.43 35.87
N ARG A 304 45.88 8.37 36.63
CA ARG A 304 45.16 9.18 37.62
C ARG A 304 45.59 10.63 37.55
N ASP A 305 45.55 11.18 36.34
CA ASP A 305 46.12 12.47 35.97
C ASP A 305 45.08 13.59 35.97
N LYS A 306 43.78 13.28 36.04
CA LYS A 306 42.71 14.29 36.11
C LYS A 306 42.68 14.95 37.49
N CYS A 307 42.67 16.28 37.52
CA CYS A 307 42.58 17.08 38.75
C CYS A 307 41.31 17.91 38.75
N LYS A 308 40.52 17.80 39.83
CA LYS A 308 39.38 18.68 40.11
C LYS A 308 39.61 19.46 41.39
N VAL A 309 39.24 20.74 41.39
CA VAL A 309 39.19 21.55 42.61
C VAL A 309 37.91 21.19 43.38
N GLN A 310 38.05 20.72 44.61
CA GLN A 310 36.93 20.43 45.51
C GLN A 310 37.28 20.95 46.90
N GLU A 311 36.42 21.79 47.48
CA GLU A 311 36.65 22.45 48.77
C GLU A 311 38.01 23.17 48.88
N GLY A 312 38.49 23.74 47.77
CA GLY A 312 39.79 24.43 47.69
C GLY A 312 41.01 23.49 47.65
N GLN A 313 40.83 22.18 47.44
CA GLN A 313 41.90 21.20 47.32
C GLN A 313 41.91 20.52 45.95
N ALA A 314 43.10 20.12 45.50
CA ALA A 314 43.30 19.30 44.30
C ALA A 314 43.01 17.82 44.59
N VAL A 315 41.89 17.33 44.05
CA VAL A 315 41.47 15.93 44.11
C VAL A 315 41.82 15.22 42.79
N CYS A 316 42.59 14.13 42.89
CA CYS A 316 43.05 13.36 41.73
C CYS A 316 42.09 12.22 41.41
N GLN A 317 41.52 12.27 40.20
CA GLN A 317 40.55 11.33 39.66
C GLN A 317 41.26 10.41 38.63
N CYS A 318 40.72 9.20 38.45
CA CYS A 318 41.19 8.32 37.38
C CYS A 318 40.96 8.98 36.01
N ASN A 319 41.79 8.62 35.03
CA ASN A 319 41.60 9.00 33.63
C ASN A 319 40.36 8.30 33.06
N ASP A 320 39.81 8.78 31.95
CA ASP A 320 38.63 8.15 31.34
C ASP A 320 38.94 6.70 30.93
N GLY A 321 37.99 5.80 31.16
CA GLY A 321 38.16 4.35 30.95
C GLY A 321 38.87 3.62 32.09
N TYR A 322 39.03 4.24 33.26
CA TYR A 322 39.57 3.60 34.46
C TYR A 322 38.76 3.91 35.72
N HIS A 323 38.42 2.89 36.51
CA HIS A 323 37.86 3.05 37.86
C HIS A 323 38.90 2.77 38.96
N LEU A 324 38.61 3.22 40.17
CA LEU A 324 39.49 3.03 41.33
C LEU A 324 39.24 1.66 41.98
N ASP A 325 40.21 0.75 41.88
CA ASP A 325 40.29 -0.47 42.69
C ASP A 325 41.41 -0.32 43.74
N GLY A 326 41.00 -0.21 45.01
CA GLY A 326 41.89 0.13 46.12
C GLY A 326 42.49 1.53 45.97
N ASP A 327 43.79 1.60 45.62
CA ASP A 327 44.53 2.85 45.35
C ASP A 327 45.12 2.88 43.92
N THR A 328 44.66 1.98 43.05
CA THR A 328 45.09 1.88 41.64
C THR A 328 43.91 2.17 40.73
N CYS A 329 44.12 2.95 39.66
CA CYS A 329 43.12 3.03 38.59
C CYS A 329 43.30 1.82 37.67
N VAL A 330 42.31 0.93 37.64
CA VAL A 330 42.28 -0.26 36.78
C VAL A 330 41.41 0.02 35.56
N GLU A 331 41.77 -0.56 34.42
CA GLU A 331 41.05 -0.35 33.16
C GLU A 331 39.62 -0.92 33.28
N ASP A 332 38.64 -0.14 32.84
CA ASP A 332 37.25 -0.60 32.80
C ASP A 332 37.11 -1.66 31.70
N GLU A 333 36.69 -2.89 32.06
CA GLU A 333 36.24 -3.87 31.07
C GLU A 333 34.93 -3.38 30.43
N VAL A 334 35.05 -2.50 29.43
CA VAL A 334 33.96 -2.13 28.54
C VAL A 334 33.69 -3.30 27.60
N VAL A 335 33.02 -4.33 28.13
CA VAL A 335 32.43 -5.40 27.32
C VAL A 335 31.29 -4.78 26.54
N ASP A 336 31.56 -4.37 25.31
CA ASP A 336 30.55 -3.92 24.37
C ASP A 336 29.58 -5.08 24.08
N ARG A 337 28.41 -5.03 24.75
CA ARG A 337 27.33 -6.00 24.59
C ARG A 337 26.61 -5.87 23.25
N CYS A 338 26.90 -4.81 22.49
CA CYS A 338 26.44 -4.60 21.13
C CYS A 338 27.40 -5.13 20.05
N THR A 339 28.48 -5.83 20.42
CA THR A 339 29.41 -6.45 19.46
C THR A 339 29.62 -7.95 19.75
N PRO A 340 29.11 -8.88 18.90
CA PRO A 340 28.23 -8.64 17.75
C PRO A 340 26.87 -8.10 18.18
N ASN A 341 26.18 -7.37 17.28
CA ASN A 341 24.89 -6.77 17.59
C ASN A 341 23.85 -7.84 17.97
N PRO A 342 23.32 -7.84 19.21
CA PRO A 342 22.27 -8.77 19.62
C PRO A 342 20.88 -8.33 19.16
N CYS A 343 20.73 -7.08 18.70
CA CYS A 343 19.50 -6.50 18.20
C CYS A 343 19.41 -6.75 16.68
N ASP A 344 18.85 -7.90 16.30
CA ASP A 344 18.33 -8.21 14.94
C ASP A 344 17.33 -9.39 14.97
N VAL A 345 16.79 -9.72 16.15
CA VAL A 345 15.88 -10.85 16.35
C VAL A 345 14.43 -10.51 16.00
N GLU A 346 14.03 -9.28 16.28
CA GLU A 346 12.73 -8.71 15.90
C GLU A 346 12.90 -7.82 14.67
N PRO A 347 11.97 -7.88 13.68
CA PRO A 347 11.99 -6.96 12.55
C PRO A 347 12.06 -5.52 13.01
N ASP A 348 12.76 -4.70 12.24
CA ASP A 348 12.79 -3.25 12.41
C ASP A 348 13.34 -2.74 13.78
N ARG A 349 14.02 -3.61 14.55
CA ARG A 349 14.63 -3.31 15.86
C ARG A 349 16.13 -3.67 15.92
N ASN A 350 16.97 -2.96 15.16
CA ASN A 350 18.40 -3.25 15.08
C ASN A 350 19.34 -2.30 15.86
N VAL A 351 18.80 -1.27 16.53
CA VAL A 351 19.62 -0.27 17.22
C VAL A 351 19.96 -0.74 18.63
N CYS A 352 21.20 -1.18 18.84
CA CYS A 352 21.68 -1.60 20.16
C CYS A 352 22.32 -0.47 20.96
N LYS A 353 21.99 -0.36 22.25
CA LYS A 353 22.66 0.53 23.22
C LYS A 353 23.18 -0.26 24.42
N ASN A 354 24.42 0.01 24.84
CA ASN A 354 24.96 -0.53 26.08
C ASN A 354 24.36 0.22 27.28
N VAL A 355 23.71 -0.48 28.20
CA VAL A 355 23.05 0.10 29.37
C VAL A 355 23.36 -0.74 30.62
N GLY A 356 23.99 -0.13 31.63
CA GLY A 356 24.15 -0.73 32.96
C GLY A 356 24.92 -2.06 33.03
N GLY A 357 25.78 -2.36 32.04
CA GLY A 357 26.47 -3.65 31.91
C GLY A 357 25.67 -4.73 31.15
N SER A 358 24.50 -4.36 30.63
CA SER A 358 23.66 -5.08 29.67
C SER A 358 23.58 -4.31 28.35
N PHE A 359 22.68 -4.73 27.46
CA PHE A 359 22.24 -3.97 26.29
C PHE A 359 20.71 -3.76 26.31
N GLU A 360 20.26 -2.77 25.54
CA GLU A 360 18.86 -2.49 25.19
C GLU A 360 18.73 -2.39 23.66
N CYS A 361 17.58 -2.81 23.11
CA CYS A 361 17.31 -2.80 21.67
C CYS A 361 16.18 -1.83 21.33
N GLU A 362 16.50 -0.83 20.50
CA GLU A 362 15.57 0.20 20.03
C GLU A 362 15.17 -0.03 18.57
N CYS A 363 14.04 0.58 18.19
CA CYS A 363 13.55 0.59 16.82
C CYS A 363 14.50 1.34 15.88
N ASN A 364 14.47 0.95 14.60
CA ASN A 364 15.26 1.61 13.56
C ASN A 364 14.85 3.10 13.44
N PRO A 365 15.77 3.99 12.99
CA PRO A 365 15.47 5.41 12.83
C PRO A 365 14.22 5.66 11.96
N GLY A 366 13.33 6.50 12.45
CA GLY A 366 12.04 6.80 11.79
C GLY A 366 10.88 5.89 12.22
N LEU A 367 11.12 4.90 13.09
CA LEU A 367 10.08 4.04 13.66
C LEU A 367 9.92 4.29 15.16
N ALA A 368 8.71 4.06 15.67
CA ALA A 368 8.34 4.16 17.08
C ALA A 368 7.95 2.78 17.64
N ASP A 369 8.10 2.59 18.95
CA ASP A 369 7.63 1.39 19.63
C ASP A 369 6.13 1.49 19.96
N GLN A 370 5.34 0.55 19.44
CA GLN A 370 3.94 0.36 19.79
C GLN A 370 3.74 -1.08 20.27
N ALA A 371 3.44 -1.26 21.55
CA ALA A 371 3.24 -2.57 22.19
C ALA A 371 4.40 -3.57 21.97
N GLY A 372 5.65 -3.08 21.96
CA GLY A 372 6.84 -3.87 21.70
C GLY A 372 7.05 -4.22 20.23
N VAL A 373 6.46 -3.44 19.30
CA VAL A 373 6.57 -3.60 17.86
C VAL A 373 7.03 -2.28 17.25
N CYS A 374 8.01 -2.32 16.34
CA CYS A 374 8.49 -1.12 15.66
C CYS A 374 7.59 -0.80 14.47
N VAL A 375 7.00 0.39 14.47
CA VAL A 375 5.99 0.84 13.48
C VAL A 375 6.33 2.24 12.98
N ALA A 376 5.99 2.57 11.73
CA ALA A 376 6.09 3.96 11.28
C ALA A 376 5.06 4.80 12.06
N PRO A 377 5.47 5.91 12.72
CA PRO A 377 4.51 6.84 13.28
C PRO A 377 3.75 7.53 12.15
N CYS A 378 2.50 7.90 12.39
CA CYS A 378 1.81 8.81 11.48
C CYS A 378 2.48 10.20 11.56
N ASP A 379 3.00 10.68 10.44
CA ASP A 379 3.93 11.81 10.33
C ASP A 379 3.36 13.01 9.56
N PHE A 380 2.04 13.03 9.32
CA PHE A 380 1.35 14.10 8.58
C PHE A 380 0.93 15.29 9.48
N ASN A 381 -0.16 15.16 10.23
CA ASN A 381 -0.54 16.12 11.29
C ASN A 381 -1.48 15.47 12.32
N ASP A 382 -1.51 15.99 13.55
CA ASP A 382 -2.28 15.44 14.66
C ASP A 382 -3.76 15.17 14.33
N THR A 383 -4.40 16.03 13.52
CA THR A 383 -5.81 15.88 13.14
C THR A 383 -6.01 14.72 12.18
N ALA A 384 -5.15 14.60 11.16
CA ALA A 384 -5.17 13.49 10.22
C ALA A 384 -4.83 12.17 10.91
N CYS A 385 -3.79 12.16 11.76
CA CYS A 385 -3.37 10.99 12.53
C CYS A 385 -4.43 10.53 13.55
N THR A 386 -5.20 11.46 14.12
CA THR A 386 -6.35 11.12 14.99
C THR A 386 -7.57 10.63 14.19
N LYS A 387 -7.72 11.06 12.93
CA LYS A 387 -8.78 10.59 12.00
C LYS A 387 -8.42 9.28 11.29
N ALA A 388 -7.14 8.91 11.26
CA ALA A 388 -6.66 7.67 10.63
C ALA A 388 -7.29 6.45 11.29
N HIS A 389 -7.79 5.54 10.45
CA HIS A 389 -8.44 4.30 10.87
C HIS A 389 -8.22 3.23 9.81
N ASN A 390 -8.32 1.96 10.21
CA ASN A 390 -8.18 0.84 9.29
C ASN A 390 -9.31 0.89 8.24
N SER A 391 -8.94 1.01 6.96
CA SER A 391 -9.91 1.03 5.85
C SER A 391 -10.74 -0.25 5.75
N PHE A 392 -10.18 -1.38 6.22
CA PHE A 392 -10.84 -2.68 6.27
C PHE A 392 -10.51 -3.40 7.60
N PRO A 393 -11.45 -4.19 8.15
CA PRO A 393 -11.20 -5.00 9.34
C PRO A 393 -10.55 -6.36 9.02
N TRP A 394 -9.81 -6.49 7.92
CA TRP A 394 -9.30 -7.77 7.43
C TRP A 394 -7.82 -7.69 7.11
N ILE A 395 -7.07 -8.76 7.44
CA ILE A 395 -5.68 -8.96 7.03
C ILE A 395 -5.53 -10.39 6.45
N VAL A 396 -4.62 -10.57 5.50
CA VAL A 396 -4.60 -11.76 4.62
C VAL A 396 -3.19 -12.31 4.52
N SER A 397 -3.05 -13.63 4.44
CA SER A 397 -1.81 -14.30 4.05
C SER A 397 -2.10 -15.28 2.93
N ALA A 398 -1.30 -15.31 1.87
CA ALA A 398 -1.47 -16.27 0.78
C ALA A 398 -0.12 -16.72 0.23
N ASN A 399 -0.07 -17.99 -0.22
CA ASN A 399 1.14 -18.63 -0.77
C ASN A 399 0.98 -19.02 -2.25
N GLY A 400 0.04 -18.37 -2.95
CA GLY A 400 -0.34 -18.70 -4.33
C GLY A 400 -1.11 -20.02 -4.52
N HIS A 401 -1.28 -20.84 -3.47
CA HIS A 401 -2.05 -22.08 -3.51
C HIS A 401 -3.28 -22.08 -2.60
N GLY A 402 -3.27 -21.27 -1.54
CA GLY A 402 -4.43 -20.99 -0.71
C GLY A 402 -4.28 -19.64 -0.03
N SER A 403 -5.31 -19.22 0.71
CA SER A 403 -5.24 -18.00 1.51
C SER A 403 -5.87 -18.16 2.89
N VAL A 404 -5.27 -17.50 3.87
CA VAL A 404 -5.78 -17.32 5.21
C VAL A 404 -6.25 -15.89 5.36
N VAL A 405 -7.48 -15.69 5.82
CA VAL A 405 -8.05 -14.36 6.11
C VAL A 405 -8.32 -14.26 7.61
N LEU A 406 -7.98 -13.13 8.23
CA LEU A 406 -8.22 -12.85 9.63
C LEU A 406 -9.10 -11.61 9.81
N ASN A 407 -10.13 -11.70 10.67
CA ASN A 407 -10.93 -10.54 11.06
C ASN A 407 -10.36 -9.84 12.30
N LEU A 408 -10.22 -8.54 12.18
CA LEU A 408 -9.64 -7.63 13.14
C LEU A 408 -10.70 -6.87 13.96
N ASP A 409 -11.95 -6.79 13.50
CA ASP A 409 -13.03 -6.16 14.28
C ASP A 409 -13.69 -7.15 15.25
N ASP A 410 -13.22 -7.11 16.50
CA ASP A 410 -13.81 -7.86 17.62
C ASP A 410 -15.29 -7.48 17.92
N ARG A 411 -15.84 -6.41 17.32
CA ARG A 411 -17.25 -5.98 17.49
C ARG A 411 -18.20 -6.50 16.41
N ALA A 412 -17.68 -6.95 15.26
CA ALA A 412 -18.48 -7.34 14.09
C ALA A 412 -18.65 -8.88 13.93
N LEU A 413 -18.13 -9.66 14.88
CA LEU A 413 -18.26 -11.12 14.87
C LEU A 413 -19.74 -11.53 15.04
N PRO A 414 -20.35 -12.23 14.07
CA PRO A 414 -21.78 -12.51 14.10
C PRO A 414 -22.15 -13.49 15.22
N LEU A 415 -23.17 -13.14 16.00
CA LEU A 415 -23.81 -14.04 16.94
C LEU A 415 -24.80 -14.96 16.20
N GLY A 416 -24.30 -16.00 15.53
CA GLY A 416 -25.15 -16.99 14.86
C GLY A 416 -24.42 -17.88 13.85
N PRO A 417 -25.16 -18.71 13.09
CA PRO A 417 -24.62 -19.58 12.05
C PRO A 417 -24.31 -18.82 10.73
N ASP A 418 -24.33 -17.49 10.75
CA ASP A 418 -24.01 -16.67 9.58
C ASP A 418 -22.50 -16.69 9.36
N ARG A 419 -22.09 -17.55 8.42
CA ARG A 419 -20.70 -17.89 8.11
C ARG A 419 -19.92 -16.76 7.40
N SER A 420 -20.54 -15.62 7.14
CA SER A 420 -19.99 -14.58 6.25
C SER A 420 -18.93 -13.65 6.88
N ASN A 421 -18.77 -13.64 8.22
CA ASN A 421 -17.91 -12.68 8.94
C ASN A 421 -16.97 -13.36 9.99
N TYR A 422 -16.28 -14.45 9.63
CA TYR A 422 -15.45 -15.21 10.58
C TYR A 422 -14.18 -14.52 11.07
N ARG A 423 -13.71 -14.93 12.26
CA ARG A 423 -12.43 -14.52 12.86
C ARG A 423 -11.21 -15.04 12.07
N TYR A 424 -11.33 -16.20 11.44
CA TYR A 424 -10.36 -16.82 10.54
C TYR A 424 -11.08 -17.51 9.38
N ALA A 425 -10.47 -17.58 8.20
CA ALA A 425 -10.86 -18.45 7.09
C ALA A 425 -9.62 -19.15 6.52
N LEU A 426 -9.75 -20.37 6.01
CA LEU A 426 -8.76 -21.04 5.17
C LEU A 426 -9.42 -21.35 3.83
N ASN A 427 -9.21 -20.46 2.87
CA ASN A 427 -9.67 -20.65 1.50
C ASN A 427 -8.75 -21.65 0.79
N VAL A 428 -9.32 -22.68 0.17
CA VAL A 428 -8.57 -23.73 -0.55
C VAL A 428 -7.97 -23.30 -1.89
N HIS A 429 -8.17 -22.04 -2.28
CA HIS A 429 -7.54 -21.32 -3.38
C HIS A 429 -7.38 -19.84 -2.94
N PRO A 430 -6.52 -19.03 -3.58
CA PRO A 430 -6.51 -17.59 -3.34
C PRO A 430 -7.63 -16.84 -4.10
N TYR A 431 -8.26 -17.47 -5.11
CA TYR A 431 -9.18 -16.86 -6.07
C TYR A 431 -10.62 -17.40 -6.00
N GLN A 432 -11.57 -16.77 -6.69
CA GLN A 432 -12.91 -17.33 -6.96
C GLN A 432 -12.93 -18.21 -8.21
N THR A 433 -13.90 -19.13 -8.28
CA THR A 433 -14.09 -20.04 -9.42
C THR A 433 -15.52 -20.00 -9.94
N TRP A 434 -15.72 -20.35 -11.22
CA TRP A 434 -17.05 -20.52 -11.80
C TRP A 434 -17.63 -21.89 -11.44
N GLY A 435 -18.47 -21.94 -10.41
CA GLY A 435 -18.98 -23.17 -9.82
C GLY A 435 -17.91 -24.03 -9.12
N LEU A 436 -18.35 -25.05 -8.39
CA LEU A 436 -17.51 -26.20 -8.00
C LEU A 436 -17.58 -27.32 -9.06
N ASN A 437 -18.61 -27.29 -9.92
CA ASN A 437 -18.82 -28.25 -11.00
C ASN A 437 -18.83 -27.62 -12.41
N GLY A 438 -18.55 -26.32 -12.54
CA GLY A 438 -18.53 -25.60 -13.82
C GLY A 438 -19.89 -25.21 -14.40
N GLU A 439 -21.01 -25.55 -13.75
CA GLU A 439 -22.37 -25.40 -14.32
C GLU A 439 -23.19 -24.21 -13.77
N GLY A 440 -22.71 -23.40 -12.82
CA GLY A 440 -23.42 -22.15 -12.51
C GLY A 440 -22.83 -21.20 -11.45
N LYS A 441 -22.91 -19.91 -11.76
CA LYS A 441 -22.61 -18.73 -10.91
C LYS A 441 -21.19 -18.64 -10.35
N ASP A 442 -20.87 -17.42 -9.95
CA ASP A 442 -19.62 -17.03 -9.33
C ASP A 442 -19.59 -17.62 -7.91
N VAL A 443 -18.56 -18.41 -7.62
CA VAL A 443 -18.40 -19.12 -6.35
C VAL A 443 -17.10 -18.67 -5.70
N ASN A 444 -17.22 -18.06 -4.53
CA ASN A 444 -16.08 -17.92 -3.64
C ASN A 444 -15.50 -19.31 -3.33
N THR A 445 -14.19 -19.46 -3.50
CA THR A 445 -13.44 -20.67 -3.12
C THR A 445 -13.80 -21.17 -1.72
N ARG A 446 -13.72 -22.50 -1.55
CA ARG A 446 -14.18 -23.16 -0.32
C ARG A 446 -13.37 -22.67 0.87
N ASP A 447 -14.06 -22.21 1.90
CA ASP A 447 -13.49 -21.99 3.22
C ASP A 447 -13.73 -23.25 4.06
N VAL A 448 -12.65 -23.98 4.34
CA VAL A 448 -12.70 -25.24 5.10
C VAL A 448 -12.51 -25.03 6.60
N LEU A 449 -12.16 -23.82 7.04
CA LEU A 449 -11.95 -23.52 8.46
C LEU A 449 -13.29 -23.11 9.10
N TRP A 450 -13.64 -23.73 10.23
CA TRP A 450 -14.80 -23.31 11.01
C TRP A 450 -14.37 -22.44 12.18
N ASP A 451 -13.50 -22.97 13.06
CA ASP A 451 -12.77 -22.16 14.02
C ASP A 451 -11.43 -22.77 14.45
N THR A 452 -10.50 -21.89 14.83
CA THR A 452 -9.19 -22.28 15.35
C THR A 452 -8.66 -21.21 16.28
N TYR A 453 -8.03 -21.64 17.37
CA TYR A 453 -7.62 -20.74 18.45
C TYR A 453 -6.28 -21.18 19.04
N MET A 454 -5.46 -20.20 19.41
CA MET A 454 -4.42 -20.37 20.43
C MET A 454 -5.01 -20.09 21.81
N GLY A 455 -4.52 -20.80 22.82
CA GLY A 455 -4.92 -20.68 24.22
C GLY A 455 -3.72 -20.90 25.13
N LEU A 456 -3.82 -20.44 26.38
CA LEU A 456 -2.77 -20.56 27.39
C LEU A 456 -3.34 -21.12 28.68
N ARG A 457 -2.60 -22.02 29.34
CA ARG A 457 -2.75 -22.28 30.77
C ARG A 457 -1.62 -21.57 31.51
N VAL A 458 -1.98 -20.73 32.46
CA VAL A 458 -1.07 -19.96 33.33
C VAL A 458 -1.41 -20.30 34.78
N ASP A 459 -0.43 -20.85 35.52
CA ASP A 459 -0.55 -21.25 36.93
C ASP A 459 -1.79 -22.12 37.24
N GLY A 460 -2.16 -22.98 36.28
CA GLY A 460 -3.31 -23.88 36.36
C GLY A 460 -4.65 -23.29 35.87
N VAL A 461 -4.72 -21.99 35.57
CA VAL A 461 -5.89 -21.33 34.99
C VAL A 461 -5.77 -21.30 33.47
N GLY A 462 -6.76 -21.86 32.76
CA GLY A 462 -6.78 -21.87 31.29
C GLY A 462 -7.61 -20.72 30.71
N GLU A 463 -7.08 -20.06 29.68
CA GLU A 463 -7.75 -19.00 28.94
C GLU A 463 -7.49 -19.14 27.43
N TRP A 464 -8.54 -19.00 26.62
CA TRP A 464 -8.39 -18.85 25.18
C TRP A 464 -8.04 -17.41 24.79
N LEU A 465 -7.26 -17.24 23.72
CA LEU A 465 -6.81 -15.92 23.26
C LEU A 465 -7.83 -15.22 22.33
N TYR A 466 -8.84 -15.93 21.83
CA TYR A 466 -9.90 -15.30 21.04
C TYR A 466 -10.73 -14.36 21.95
N GLY A 467 -10.96 -13.14 21.48
CA GLY A 467 -11.64 -12.09 22.26
C GLY A 467 -10.76 -11.41 23.32
N LYS A 468 -9.46 -11.73 23.41
CA LYS A 468 -8.50 -10.91 24.17
C LYS A 468 -8.14 -9.66 23.37
N VAL A 469 -7.96 -8.53 24.06
CA VAL A 469 -7.60 -7.26 23.43
C VAL A 469 -6.28 -7.43 22.66
N ARG A 470 -6.30 -7.03 21.38
CA ARG A 470 -5.13 -6.98 20.51
C ARG A 470 -4.50 -5.60 20.67
N GLU A 471 -3.33 -5.51 21.30
CA GLU A 471 -2.63 -4.23 21.55
C GLU A 471 -1.95 -3.69 20.29
N TYR A 472 -1.57 -4.60 19.39
CA TYR A 472 -1.09 -4.32 18.05
C TYR A 472 -1.58 -5.42 17.10
N VAL A 473 -1.82 -5.06 15.84
CA VAL A 473 -2.08 -5.97 14.71
C VAL A 473 -1.42 -5.43 13.46
N GLY A 474 -0.76 -6.28 12.67
CA GLY A 474 -0.19 -5.91 11.38
C GLY A 474 0.52 -7.06 10.69
N TYR A 475 1.37 -6.75 9.71
CA TYR A 475 2.32 -7.70 9.12
C TYR A 475 3.66 -7.66 9.86
N TYR A 476 4.33 -8.79 10.00
CA TYR A 476 5.51 -8.92 10.85
C TYR A 476 6.81 -8.54 10.12
N GLY A 477 7.16 -7.25 10.17
CA GLY A 477 8.29 -6.73 9.38
C GLY A 477 7.90 -6.48 7.93
N GLN A 478 6.66 -6.03 7.70
CA GLN A 478 6.15 -5.57 6.40
C GLN A 478 6.07 -6.69 5.35
N ASP A 479 6.00 -7.95 5.80
CA ASP A 479 5.93 -9.17 4.98
C ASP A 479 4.47 -9.62 4.76
N GLY A 480 4.25 -10.87 4.40
CA GLY A 480 2.91 -11.47 4.31
C GLY A 480 2.51 -12.33 5.52
N ILE A 481 3.08 -12.08 6.70
CA ILE A 481 2.80 -12.83 7.94
C ILE A 481 1.95 -11.95 8.89
N PRO A 482 0.61 -12.13 8.92
CA PRO A 482 -0.26 -11.57 9.93
C PRO A 482 0.20 -11.90 11.36
N PHE A 483 0.28 -10.85 12.18
CA PHE A 483 0.81 -10.89 13.53
C PHE A 483 0.02 -9.97 14.45
N TRP A 484 -0.16 -10.39 15.72
CA TRP A 484 -0.76 -9.53 16.73
C TRP A 484 -0.26 -9.83 18.16
N VAL A 485 -0.47 -8.85 19.01
CA VAL A 485 -0.03 -8.82 20.41
C VAL A 485 -1.22 -8.89 21.37
N ASN A 486 -1.15 -9.78 22.37
CA ASN A 486 -2.03 -9.76 23.53
C ASN A 486 -1.19 -9.72 24.83
N THR A 487 -1.75 -9.16 25.90
CA THR A 487 -1.18 -9.26 27.26
C THR A 487 -2.12 -10.05 28.16
N ILE A 488 -1.58 -11.03 28.89
CA ILE A 488 -2.31 -11.90 29.82
C ILE A 488 -1.61 -11.82 31.19
N GLY A 489 -2.13 -10.97 32.08
CA GLY A 489 -1.42 -10.63 33.31
C GLY A 489 -0.16 -9.81 33.02
N ASP A 490 1.00 -10.34 33.39
CA ASP A 490 2.34 -9.85 33.05
C ASP A 490 3.05 -10.69 31.97
N LEU A 491 2.32 -11.62 31.33
CA LEU A 491 2.80 -12.36 30.16
C LEU A 491 2.44 -11.63 28.86
N ARG A 492 3.45 -11.36 28.03
CA ARG A 492 3.29 -10.88 26.65
C ARG A 492 3.10 -12.08 25.73
N VAL A 493 2.08 -12.03 24.87
CA VAL A 493 1.75 -13.09 23.92
C VAL A 493 1.79 -12.54 22.50
N GLU A 494 2.63 -13.15 21.68
CA GLU A 494 2.86 -12.83 20.28
C GLU A 494 2.30 -13.98 19.43
N ASN A 495 1.35 -13.67 18.54
CA ASN A 495 0.67 -14.67 17.70
C ASN A 495 0.99 -14.42 16.23
N PHE A 496 1.23 -15.48 15.46
CA PHE A 496 1.55 -15.43 14.03
C PHE A 496 0.67 -16.42 13.28
N VAL A 497 0.08 -16.01 12.16
CA VAL A 497 -0.87 -16.83 11.38
C VAL A 497 -0.67 -16.55 9.90
N TYR A 498 -0.13 -17.51 9.14
CA TYR A 498 0.26 -17.30 7.75
C TYR A 498 0.11 -18.53 6.84
N ALA A 499 -0.01 -18.29 5.55
CA ALA A 499 0.10 -19.32 4.51
C ALA A 499 1.59 -19.48 4.13
N PRO A 500 2.20 -20.66 4.32
CA PRO A 500 3.64 -20.83 4.10
C PRO A 500 3.99 -21.04 2.61
N TRP A 501 4.93 -20.24 2.08
CA TRP A 501 5.51 -20.41 0.74
C TRP A 501 6.29 -21.73 0.57
N GLN A 502 6.71 -22.35 1.68
CA GLN A 502 7.41 -23.64 1.69
C GLN A 502 6.51 -24.83 1.27
N LEU A 503 5.18 -24.65 1.23
CA LEU A 503 4.22 -25.69 0.86
C LEU A 503 3.42 -25.26 -0.38
N SER A 504 3.56 -25.99 -1.49
CA SER A 504 2.79 -25.78 -2.72
C SER A 504 1.35 -26.34 -2.63
N ARG A 505 0.63 -25.98 -1.56
CA ARG A 505 -0.74 -26.42 -1.25
C ARG A 505 -1.44 -25.44 -0.28
N PRO A 506 -2.78 -25.43 -0.22
CA PRO A 506 -3.50 -24.64 0.78
C PRO A 506 -3.10 -25.12 2.17
N SER A 507 -2.56 -24.20 2.97
CA SER A 507 -1.98 -24.51 4.27
C SER A 507 -1.97 -23.28 5.17
N LEU A 508 -1.91 -23.53 6.46
CA LEU A 508 -1.90 -22.53 7.52
C LEU A 508 -0.85 -22.92 8.56
N VAL A 509 0.04 -21.99 8.91
CA VAL A 509 0.88 -22.09 10.09
C VAL A 509 0.33 -21.15 11.16
N MET A 510 0.08 -21.67 12.36
CA MET A 510 -0.26 -20.87 13.54
C MET A 510 0.80 -21.05 14.61
N LEU A 511 1.38 -19.94 15.09
CA LEU A 511 2.42 -19.92 16.12
C LEU A 511 2.02 -18.99 17.26
N ALA A 512 2.46 -19.31 18.47
CA ALA A 512 2.43 -18.42 19.61
C ALA A 512 3.76 -18.44 20.36
N LYS A 513 4.25 -17.26 20.73
CA LYS A 513 5.36 -17.02 21.67
C LYS A 513 4.77 -16.37 22.91
N VAL A 514 5.14 -16.89 24.09
CA VAL A 514 4.79 -16.30 25.38
C VAL A 514 6.08 -15.87 26.06
N THR A 515 6.18 -14.61 26.44
CA THR A 515 7.32 -14.03 27.15
C THR A 515 6.85 -13.53 28.51
N ASN A 516 7.59 -13.86 29.57
CA ASN A 516 7.32 -13.38 30.91
C ASN A 516 7.96 -11.98 31.12
N ASN A 517 7.16 -10.92 30.99
CA ASN A 517 7.59 -9.54 31.23
C ASN A 517 7.45 -9.14 32.72
N GLY A 518 7.01 -10.07 33.57
CA GLY A 518 6.78 -9.88 34.99
C GLY A 518 8.03 -9.94 35.86
N THR A 519 7.81 -10.06 37.16
CA THR A 519 8.89 -10.21 38.16
C THR A 519 8.84 -11.55 38.90
N GLN A 520 7.82 -12.37 38.64
CA GLN A 520 7.64 -13.68 39.26
C GLN A 520 7.71 -14.79 38.19
N PRO A 521 8.08 -16.03 38.56
CA PRO A 521 8.00 -17.15 37.63
C PRO A 521 6.56 -17.64 37.44
N HIS A 522 6.19 -17.99 36.21
CA HIS A 522 4.86 -18.50 35.86
C HIS A 522 4.93 -19.89 35.23
N ALA A 523 4.04 -20.80 35.62
CA ALA A 523 3.87 -22.09 34.97
C ALA A 523 2.96 -21.93 33.74
N VAL A 524 3.52 -22.11 32.54
CA VAL A 524 2.87 -21.81 31.25
C VAL A 524 2.83 -23.06 30.36
N SER A 525 1.67 -23.32 29.76
CA SER A 525 1.48 -24.33 28.72
C SER A 525 0.61 -23.74 27.60
N ILE A 526 1.08 -23.81 26.35
CA ILE A 526 0.37 -23.28 25.17
C ILE A 526 -0.52 -24.38 24.59
N TYR A 527 -1.75 -24.04 24.21
CA TYR A 527 -2.74 -24.93 23.62
C TYR A 527 -3.14 -24.40 22.24
N SER A 528 -3.52 -25.30 21.33
CA SER A 528 -4.15 -24.96 20.05
C SER A 528 -5.39 -25.81 19.81
N LEU A 529 -6.47 -25.19 19.33
CA LEU A 529 -7.70 -25.85 18.89
C LEU A 529 -7.85 -25.72 17.37
N HIS A 530 -8.30 -26.80 16.72
CA HIS A 530 -8.52 -26.90 15.28
C HIS A 530 -9.88 -27.56 15.03
N ASN A 531 -10.83 -26.81 14.49
CA ASN A 531 -12.12 -27.29 14.01
C ASN A 531 -12.29 -26.86 12.55
N TYR A 532 -12.30 -27.83 11.66
CA TYR A 532 -12.46 -27.62 10.23
C TYR A 532 -13.74 -28.33 9.80
N HIS A 533 -14.35 -27.81 8.74
CA HIS A 533 -15.47 -28.48 8.09
C HIS A 533 -15.01 -28.95 6.71
N ILE A 534 -14.91 -30.27 6.58
CA ILE A 534 -14.49 -30.98 5.36
C ILE A 534 -15.50 -32.07 4.96
N GLY A 535 -16.76 -31.90 5.36
CA GLY A 535 -17.92 -32.69 4.96
C GLY A 535 -18.35 -32.53 3.50
N TYR A 536 -19.66 -32.58 3.24
CA TYR A 536 -20.20 -32.47 1.88
C TYR A 536 -20.33 -31.01 1.43
N THR A 537 -19.86 -30.74 0.20
CA THR A 537 -20.07 -29.49 -0.54
C THR A 537 -21.28 -29.65 -1.45
N GLN A 538 -22.49 -29.52 -0.90
CA GLN A 538 -23.71 -30.06 -1.51
C GLN A 538 -24.15 -29.37 -2.82
N ASN A 539 -23.60 -28.19 -3.17
CA ASN A 539 -23.68 -27.53 -4.48
C ASN A 539 -22.80 -26.26 -4.50
N ASP A 540 -22.74 -25.61 -5.65
CA ASP A 540 -21.97 -24.39 -5.94
C ASP A 540 -22.28 -23.19 -4.99
N SER A 541 -23.43 -23.14 -4.30
CA SER A 541 -23.70 -22.10 -3.29
C SER A 541 -23.10 -22.37 -1.90
N HIS A 542 -22.44 -23.52 -1.70
CA HIS A 542 -21.87 -23.93 -0.41
C HIS A 542 -20.36 -23.62 -0.33
N ARG A 543 -20.01 -22.32 -0.23
CA ARG A 543 -18.63 -21.87 0.08
C ARG A 543 -18.04 -22.58 1.31
N PHE A 544 -18.90 -22.90 2.28
CA PHE A 544 -18.51 -23.54 3.51
C PHE A 544 -19.02 -24.99 3.51
N PRO A 545 -18.15 -26.02 3.59
CA PRO A 545 -18.59 -27.40 3.75
C PRO A 545 -19.38 -27.59 5.05
N ASP A 546 -20.19 -28.64 5.11
CA ASP A 546 -20.79 -29.12 6.35
C ASP A 546 -19.81 -30.01 7.15
N ALA A 547 -20.23 -30.46 8.32
CA ALA A 547 -19.45 -31.30 9.22
C ALA A 547 -19.72 -32.83 9.02
N ALA A 548 -20.30 -33.24 7.89
CA ALA A 548 -20.83 -34.59 7.75
C ALA A 548 -19.77 -35.64 7.36
N ASP A 549 -19.90 -36.84 7.93
CA ASP A 549 -19.02 -37.99 7.70
C ASP A 549 -17.52 -37.74 7.99
N GLU A 550 -17.22 -36.74 8.82
CA GLU A 550 -15.88 -36.43 9.33
C GLU A 550 -15.33 -37.52 10.26
N SER A 551 -14.00 -37.60 10.29
CA SER A 551 -13.26 -38.46 11.20
C SER A 551 -11.87 -37.91 11.47
N ILE A 552 -11.44 -37.98 12.73
CA ILE A 552 -10.09 -37.62 13.17
C ILE A 552 -9.40 -38.86 13.73
N PHE A 553 -8.16 -39.11 13.29
CA PHE A 553 -7.30 -40.14 13.86
C PHE A 553 -5.87 -39.65 14.02
N TYR A 554 -5.12 -40.27 14.94
CA TYR A 554 -3.70 -40.01 15.13
C TYR A 554 -2.85 -41.02 14.37
N ASP A 555 -1.98 -40.52 13.48
CA ASP A 555 -0.90 -41.33 12.89
C ASP A 555 0.33 -41.29 13.81
N GLY A 556 0.60 -42.42 14.45
CA GLY A 556 1.72 -42.57 15.38
C GLY A 556 3.11 -42.65 14.74
N ASP A 557 3.20 -42.97 13.44
CA ASP A 557 4.48 -43.06 12.72
C ASP A 557 4.93 -41.65 12.31
N SER A 558 4.03 -40.86 11.74
CA SER A 558 4.31 -39.46 11.33
C SER A 558 4.11 -38.43 12.44
N LYS A 559 3.47 -38.83 13.57
CA LYS A 559 3.11 -38.00 14.73
C LYS A 559 2.17 -36.83 14.42
N VAL A 560 1.17 -37.08 13.58
CA VAL A 560 0.18 -36.07 13.16
C VAL A 560 -1.23 -36.48 13.54
N LEU A 561 -2.13 -35.51 13.67
CA LEU A 561 -3.56 -35.77 13.56
C LEU A 561 -3.97 -35.62 12.09
N ILE A 562 -4.77 -36.57 11.60
CA ILE A 562 -5.37 -36.54 10.27
C ILE A 562 -6.88 -36.41 10.45
N GLU A 563 -7.45 -35.41 9.80
CA GLU A 563 -8.89 -35.28 9.64
C GLU A 563 -9.28 -35.63 8.21
N GLN A 564 -10.37 -36.38 8.04
CA GLN A 564 -10.89 -36.77 6.72
C GLN A 564 -12.41 -36.67 6.69
N GLY A 565 -12.92 -36.11 5.60
CA GLY A 565 -14.34 -36.10 5.25
C GLY A 565 -14.54 -36.28 3.74
N PRO A 566 -15.79 -36.27 3.24
CA PRO A 566 -16.11 -36.26 1.82
C PRO A 566 -15.42 -35.15 1.00
N GLY A 567 -15.15 -33.98 1.59
CA GLY A 567 -14.60 -32.81 0.92
C GLY A 567 -13.07 -32.72 0.82
N GLY A 568 -12.34 -33.61 1.49
CA GLY A 568 -10.88 -33.67 1.49
C GLY A 568 -10.29 -34.30 2.76
N ALA A 569 -9.00 -34.04 3.01
CA ALA A 569 -8.32 -34.31 4.27
C ALA A 569 -7.48 -33.11 4.73
N LEU A 570 -7.24 -33.04 6.03
CA LEU A 570 -6.33 -32.10 6.67
C LEU A 570 -5.29 -32.85 7.49
N VAL A 571 -4.04 -32.39 7.41
CA VAL A 571 -2.92 -32.87 8.22
C VAL A 571 -2.59 -31.79 9.25
N TYR A 572 -2.65 -32.14 10.53
CA TYR A 572 -2.23 -31.27 11.62
C TYR A 572 -0.89 -31.74 12.20
N TYR A 573 0.15 -30.91 12.03
CA TYR A 573 1.54 -31.19 12.41
C TYR A 573 2.01 -30.25 13.52
N PRO A 574 2.23 -30.72 14.76
CA PRO A 574 2.71 -29.88 15.85
C PRO A 574 4.21 -29.58 15.73
N LEU A 575 4.60 -28.32 15.89
CA LEU A 575 5.99 -27.84 15.81
C LEU A 575 6.73 -28.00 17.15
N ALA A 576 6.61 -29.20 17.75
CA ALA A 576 7.25 -29.57 19.00
C ALA A 576 7.62 -31.06 19.01
N LYS A 577 8.74 -31.39 19.65
CA LYS A 577 9.23 -32.77 19.79
C LYS A 577 8.36 -33.61 20.74
N ASP A 578 7.99 -32.97 21.85
CA ASP A 578 7.16 -33.51 22.92
C ASP A 578 5.92 -32.61 23.00
N PHE A 579 4.74 -33.21 22.98
CA PHE A 579 3.45 -32.51 23.00
C PHE A 579 2.37 -33.43 23.56
N ARG A 580 1.21 -32.85 23.85
CA ARG A 580 -0.03 -33.57 24.10
C ARG A 580 -1.03 -33.29 22.98
N TYR A 581 -1.98 -34.19 22.78
CA TYR A 581 -3.02 -34.06 21.76
C TYR A 581 -4.33 -34.68 22.24
N THR A 582 -5.46 -34.16 21.75
CA THR A 582 -6.80 -34.74 21.91
C THR A 582 -7.62 -34.53 20.64
N ALA A 583 -8.67 -35.31 20.47
CA ALA A 583 -9.76 -34.98 19.58
C ALA A 583 -11.07 -35.56 20.15
N ASP A 584 -12.16 -34.81 20.07
CA ASP A 584 -13.49 -35.24 20.53
C ASP A 584 -14.59 -34.52 19.71
N GLN A 585 -15.85 -34.73 20.08
CA GLN A 585 -16.96 -33.89 19.63
C GLN A 585 -16.86 -32.47 20.21
N GLY A 586 -17.20 -31.45 19.42
CA GLY A 586 -17.29 -30.06 19.88
C GLY A 586 -18.20 -29.92 21.12
N GLY A 587 -17.66 -29.33 22.19
CA GLY A 587 -18.34 -29.21 23.49
C GLY A 587 -18.41 -30.50 24.32
N GLY A 588 -17.66 -31.54 23.95
CA GLY A 588 -17.49 -32.78 24.72
C GLY A 588 -16.51 -32.64 25.89
N GLU A 589 -16.65 -33.48 26.93
CA GLU A 589 -15.82 -33.38 28.13
C GLU A 589 -14.31 -33.55 27.88
N ALA A 590 -13.91 -34.21 26.78
CA ALA A 590 -12.50 -34.42 26.40
C ALA A 590 -12.06 -33.59 25.17
N ASP A 591 -12.89 -32.65 24.73
CA ASP A 591 -12.56 -31.72 23.66
C ASP A 591 -11.54 -30.66 24.14
N PRO A 592 -10.67 -30.10 23.27
CA PRO A 592 -9.62 -29.17 23.67
C PRO A 592 -10.15 -27.92 24.38
N TYR A 593 -11.28 -27.37 23.94
CA TYR A 593 -11.94 -26.19 24.48
C TYR A 593 -12.38 -26.43 25.93
N SER A 594 -13.11 -27.52 26.15
CA SER A 594 -13.61 -27.91 27.47
C SER A 594 -12.48 -28.23 28.45
N LEU A 595 -11.41 -28.90 27.99
CA LEU A 595 -10.26 -29.23 28.81
C LEU A 595 -9.46 -27.98 29.23
N LEU A 596 -9.15 -27.05 28.31
CA LEU A 596 -8.42 -25.83 28.68
C LEU A 596 -9.22 -24.97 29.66
N ASN A 597 -10.50 -24.71 29.39
CA ASN A 597 -11.37 -23.95 30.30
C ASN A 597 -11.50 -24.59 31.70
N SER A 598 -11.26 -25.91 31.79
CA SER A 598 -11.22 -26.66 33.05
C SER A 598 -9.83 -26.71 33.71
N GLY A 599 -8.81 -26.07 33.11
CA GLY A 599 -7.41 -26.09 33.56
C GLY A 599 -6.68 -27.42 33.31
N GLN A 600 -7.23 -28.33 32.49
CA GLN A 600 -6.75 -29.72 32.36
C GLN A 600 -5.78 -29.93 31.20
N ASP A 601 -4.95 -30.97 31.32
CA ASP A 601 -4.08 -31.44 30.24
C ASP A 601 -4.88 -32.19 29.16
N LEU A 602 -4.43 -32.12 27.91
CA LEU A 602 -4.94 -32.94 26.82
C LEU A 602 -4.56 -34.42 26.98
N GLY A 603 -5.48 -35.30 26.56
CA GLY A 603 -5.40 -36.74 26.78
C GLY A 603 -4.70 -37.50 25.66
N ASN A 604 -3.41 -37.79 25.83
CA ASN A 604 -2.58 -38.59 24.92
C ASN A 604 -3.07 -40.03 24.74
N GLN A 605 -4.12 -40.22 23.94
CA GLN A 605 -4.76 -41.51 23.70
C GLN A 605 -4.76 -41.83 22.21
N SER A 606 -4.79 -43.11 21.86
CA SER A 606 -4.97 -43.52 20.46
C SER A 606 -6.41 -43.23 20.04
N MET A 607 -6.62 -42.14 19.31
CA MET A 607 -7.94 -41.71 18.83
C MET A 607 -8.22 -42.12 17.38
N ASN A 608 -9.45 -42.53 17.13
CA ASN A 608 -10.06 -42.72 15.82
C ASN A 608 -11.57 -42.47 16.01
N ILE A 609 -11.95 -41.20 15.91
CA ILE A 609 -13.30 -40.71 16.18
C ILE A 609 -14.00 -40.40 14.86
N LYS A 610 -15.32 -40.57 14.82
CA LYS A 610 -16.16 -40.31 13.63
C LYS A 610 -17.44 -39.57 13.99
N GLY A 611 -18.03 -38.88 13.01
CA GLY A 611 -19.29 -38.15 13.15
C GLY A 611 -19.10 -36.63 13.07
N GLN A 612 -20.17 -35.88 13.32
CA GLN A 612 -20.25 -34.45 13.06
C GLN A 612 -19.61 -33.59 14.14
N ASP A 613 -18.96 -32.48 13.73
CA ASP A 613 -18.34 -31.46 14.59
C ASP A 613 -17.24 -32.09 15.45
N ARG A 614 -16.09 -32.32 14.83
CA ARG A 614 -14.94 -33.01 15.40
C ARG A 614 -13.80 -32.01 15.58
N VAL A 615 -13.35 -31.85 16.82
CA VAL A 615 -12.39 -30.82 17.18
C VAL A 615 -11.08 -31.48 17.59
N ALA A 616 -10.00 -31.17 16.88
CA ALA A 616 -8.64 -31.56 17.23
C ALA A 616 -7.97 -30.49 18.10
N GLY A 617 -7.00 -30.89 18.90
CA GLY A 617 -6.15 -29.94 19.60
C GLY A 617 -4.82 -30.51 20.07
N PHE A 618 -3.87 -29.61 20.28
CA PHE A 618 -2.53 -29.91 20.77
C PHE A 618 -2.19 -29.00 21.96
N GLN A 619 -1.26 -29.46 22.79
CA GLN A 619 -0.76 -28.74 23.96
C GLN A 619 0.76 -28.92 24.06
N ALA A 620 1.47 -27.81 24.24
CA ALA A 620 2.89 -27.76 24.54
C ALA A 620 3.17 -28.27 25.97
N PRO A 621 4.34 -28.89 26.24
CA PRO A 621 4.76 -29.22 27.60
C PRO A 621 4.69 -27.98 28.50
N GLU A 622 4.22 -28.16 29.74
CA GLU A 622 4.22 -27.07 30.72
C GLU A 622 5.65 -26.75 31.14
N VAL A 623 5.99 -25.45 31.13
CA VAL A 623 7.30 -24.91 31.49
C VAL A 623 7.14 -23.80 32.52
N THR A 624 8.09 -23.66 33.43
CA THR A 624 8.12 -22.53 34.37
C THR A 624 8.99 -21.41 33.80
N LEU A 625 8.37 -20.40 33.20
CA LEU A 625 9.08 -19.23 32.67
C LEU A 625 9.54 -18.34 33.81
N GLN A 626 10.86 -18.13 33.95
CA GLN A 626 11.41 -17.06 34.77
C GLN A 626 11.16 -15.68 34.12
N PRO A 627 11.26 -14.57 34.87
CA PRO A 627 11.28 -13.22 34.30
C PRO A 627 12.28 -13.08 33.13
N GLY A 628 11.81 -12.57 32.00
CA GLY A 628 12.58 -12.41 30.76
C GLY A 628 12.69 -13.68 29.89
N GLU A 629 12.19 -14.83 30.32
CA GLU A 629 12.18 -16.04 29.49
C GLU A 629 10.94 -16.11 28.58
N SER A 630 11.12 -16.75 27.41
CA SER A 630 10.03 -17.04 26.46
C SER A 630 9.91 -18.54 26.18
N THR A 631 8.69 -18.99 25.86
CA THR A 631 8.43 -20.29 25.24
C THR A 631 7.60 -20.14 23.96
N TRP A 632 7.66 -21.15 23.09
CA TRP A 632 7.03 -21.15 21.78
C TRP A 632 6.25 -22.44 21.55
N PHE A 633 5.14 -22.35 20.83
CA PHE A 633 4.43 -23.50 20.27
C PHE A 633 3.77 -23.13 18.94
N GLY A 634 3.43 -24.13 18.14
CA GLY A 634 2.75 -23.91 16.88
C GLY A 634 2.28 -25.20 16.22
N VAL A 635 1.38 -25.05 15.25
CA VAL A 635 0.84 -26.15 14.44
C VAL A 635 0.82 -25.72 12.98
N VAL A 636 1.24 -26.62 12.09
CA VAL A 636 1.07 -26.50 10.65
C VAL A 636 -0.13 -27.36 10.25
N THR A 637 -1.08 -26.75 9.55
CA THR A 637 -2.21 -27.41 8.92
C THR A 637 -2.03 -27.41 7.41
N ALA A 638 -2.19 -28.56 6.76
CA ALA A 638 -2.14 -28.66 5.30
C ALA A 638 -3.35 -29.40 4.75
N PHE A 639 -3.99 -28.81 3.74
CA PHE A 639 -5.15 -29.40 3.05
C PHE A 639 -4.71 -30.32 1.89
N GLU A 640 -5.52 -31.35 1.67
CA GLU A 640 -5.43 -32.26 0.53
C GLU A 640 -6.84 -32.50 -0.03
N PRO A 641 -7.13 -32.09 -1.28
CA PRO A 641 -8.47 -32.25 -1.86
C PRO A 641 -8.90 -33.71 -2.02
N ASN A 642 -7.97 -34.65 -2.18
CA ASN A 642 -8.29 -36.08 -2.19
C ASN A 642 -7.95 -36.73 -0.84
N LYS A 643 -8.97 -37.01 -0.03
CA LYS A 643 -8.79 -37.60 1.31
C LYS A 643 -7.96 -38.89 1.33
N ASP A 644 -8.01 -39.70 0.28
CA ASP A 644 -7.26 -40.97 0.18
C ASP A 644 -5.77 -40.74 -0.18
N ALA A 645 -5.41 -39.53 -0.61
CA ALA A 645 -4.05 -39.10 -0.94
C ALA A 645 -3.33 -38.35 0.19
N TYR A 646 -3.91 -38.26 1.40
CA TYR A 646 -3.39 -37.47 2.53
C TYR A 646 -1.91 -37.72 2.88
N HIS A 647 -1.39 -38.93 2.61
CA HIS A 647 0.03 -39.25 2.76
C HIS A 647 0.96 -38.31 1.97
N GLY A 648 0.50 -37.74 0.85
CA GLY A 648 1.23 -36.68 0.12
C GLY A 648 1.43 -35.44 0.98
N ALA A 649 0.34 -34.88 1.53
CA ALA A 649 0.40 -33.74 2.45
C ALA A 649 1.25 -34.04 3.70
N VAL A 650 1.16 -35.25 4.27
CA VAL A 650 2.01 -35.67 5.40
C VAL A 650 3.49 -35.63 5.02
N ASN A 651 3.86 -36.16 3.84
CA ASN A 651 5.25 -36.15 3.37
C ASN A 651 5.76 -34.74 3.08
N ASP A 652 4.95 -33.89 2.45
CA ASP A 652 5.30 -32.49 2.16
C ASP A 652 5.57 -31.74 3.47
N VAL A 653 4.63 -31.77 4.42
CA VAL A 653 4.77 -31.12 5.73
C VAL A 653 5.93 -31.71 6.51
N ALA A 654 6.12 -33.03 6.53
CA ALA A 654 7.26 -33.64 7.22
C ALA A 654 8.59 -33.22 6.60
N SER A 655 8.69 -33.12 5.27
CA SER A 655 9.90 -32.63 4.59
C SER A 655 10.22 -31.18 4.96
N GLN A 656 9.19 -30.36 5.16
CA GLN A 656 9.30 -28.93 5.45
C GLN A 656 9.23 -28.56 6.94
N TYR A 657 8.98 -29.48 7.87
CA TYR A 657 8.86 -29.10 9.30
C TYR A 657 9.46 -30.09 10.30
N SER A 658 9.85 -31.30 9.90
CA SER A 658 10.36 -32.34 10.82
C SER A 658 11.64 -32.00 11.59
N HIS A 659 12.38 -30.97 11.17
CA HIS A 659 13.62 -30.51 11.80
C HIS A 659 13.48 -29.11 12.45
N ARG A 660 12.26 -28.56 12.49
CA ARG A 660 11.97 -27.18 12.88
C ARG A 660 11.05 -27.15 14.11
N ASN A 661 11.38 -26.30 15.09
CA ASN A 661 10.42 -25.88 16.11
C ASN A 661 9.67 -24.61 15.66
N ALA A 662 8.68 -24.16 16.44
CA ALA A 662 7.87 -22.98 16.11
C ALA A 662 8.69 -21.69 15.84
N ALA A 663 9.73 -21.40 16.62
CA ALA A 663 10.58 -20.23 16.40
C ALA A 663 11.41 -20.34 15.10
N GLN A 664 11.92 -21.54 14.80
CA GLN A 664 12.65 -21.80 13.55
C GLN A 664 11.72 -21.72 12.33
N ALA A 665 10.48 -22.21 12.45
CA ALA A 665 9.48 -22.12 11.39
C ALA A 665 9.12 -20.66 11.03
N LEU A 666 9.04 -19.77 12.03
CA LEU A 666 8.86 -18.33 11.80
C LEU A 666 10.09 -17.70 11.15
N GLN A 667 11.28 -17.97 11.67
CA GLN A 667 12.52 -17.40 11.14
C GLN A 667 12.71 -17.79 9.67
N GLU A 668 12.52 -19.06 9.33
CA GLU A 668 12.68 -19.52 7.94
C GLU A 668 11.54 -19.06 7.01
N ALA A 669 10.38 -18.69 7.55
CA ALA A 669 9.33 -18.00 6.79
C ALA A 669 9.72 -16.55 6.48
N ARG A 670 10.37 -15.85 7.42
CA ARG A 670 10.97 -14.53 7.19
C ARG A 670 12.15 -14.59 6.21
N ASP A 671 13.06 -15.55 6.38
CA ASP A 671 14.22 -15.72 5.51
C ASP A 671 13.80 -15.97 4.05
N GLU A 672 12.66 -16.63 3.84
CA GLU A 672 12.03 -16.83 2.53
C GLU A 672 11.54 -15.50 1.92
N TRP A 673 10.84 -14.67 2.71
CA TRP A 673 10.41 -13.34 2.30
C TRP A 673 11.60 -12.41 1.99
N GLU A 674 12.64 -12.41 2.81
CA GLU A 674 13.86 -11.62 2.57
C GLU A 674 14.65 -12.12 1.35
N ALA A 675 14.71 -13.43 1.10
CA ALA A 675 15.33 -13.98 -0.10
C ALA A 675 14.57 -13.63 -1.38
N TRP A 676 13.25 -13.42 -1.29
CA TRP A 676 12.41 -12.98 -2.40
C TRP A 676 12.51 -11.48 -2.67
N ARG A 677 12.50 -10.64 -1.64
CA ARG A 677 12.55 -9.16 -1.72
C ARG A 677 13.68 -8.65 -2.60
N LYS A 678 13.44 -7.54 -3.32
CA LYS A 678 14.50 -6.78 -4.03
C LYS A 678 14.89 -5.54 -3.22
N PRO A 679 16.00 -4.84 -3.55
CA PRO A 679 16.30 -3.54 -2.96
C PRO A 679 15.15 -2.56 -3.22
N ALA A 680 14.67 -1.89 -2.18
CA ALA A 680 13.70 -0.81 -2.33
C ALA A 680 14.34 0.42 -2.98
N PRO A 681 13.56 1.37 -3.53
CA PRO A 681 14.04 2.68 -3.94
C PRO A 681 14.89 3.36 -2.86
N ALA A 682 15.91 4.13 -3.27
CA ALA A 682 16.77 4.85 -2.35
C ALA A 682 16.05 6.07 -1.75
N ASN A 683 16.47 6.46 -0.53
CA ASN A 683 16.02 7.66 0.19
C ASN A 683 14.54 7.69 0.61
N LEU A 684 13.85 6.54 0.63
CA LEU A 684 12.52 6.45 1.26
C LEU A 684 12.61 6.71 2.77
N THR A 685 11.64 7.44 3.29
CA THR A 685 11.34 7.49 4.73
C THR A 685 10.88 6.13 5.25
N ALA A 686 10.82 5.97 6.58
CA ALA A 686 10.36 4.73 7.19
C ALA A 686 8.88 4.42 6.85
N ALA A 687 8.03 5.45 6.76
CA ALA A 687 6.63 5.33 6.34
C ALA A 687 6.50 4.92 4.86
N GLU A 688 7.22 5.59 3.95
CA GLU A 688 7.20 5.24 2.52
C GLU A 688 7.76 3.83 2.27
N LEU A 689 8.82 3.43 2.98
CA LEU A 689 9.36 2.08 2.92
C LEU A 689 8.33 1.03 3.39
N GLN A 690 7.62 1.31 4.48
CA GLN A 690 6.56 0.44 4.97
C GLN A 690 5.43 0.28 3.94
N VAL A 691 5.00 1.35 3.28
CA VAL A 691 4.02 1.27 2.18
C VAL A 691 4.58 0.43 1.02
N TYR A 692 5.79 0.75 0.54
CA TYR A 692 6.44 0.04 -0.57
C TYR A 692 6.54 -1.49 -0.31
N ARG A 693 7.03 -1.89 0.87
CA ARG A 693 7.19 -3.30 1.24
C ARG A 693 5.86 -4.02 1.41
N THR A 694 4.85 -3.35 2.00
CA THR A 694 3.51 -3.91 2.12
C THR A 694 2.88 -4.10 0.74
N SER A 695 3.06 -3.15 -0.20
CA SER A 695 2.60 -3.28 -1.58
C SER A 695 3.28 -4.44 -2.33
N GLU A 696 4.59 -4.63 -2.18
CA GLU A 696 5.28 -5.81 -2.73
C GLU A 696 4.71 -7.13 -2.16
N ALA A 697 4.50 -7.19 -0.84
CA ALA A 697 3.94 -8.39 -0.20
C ALA A 697 2.52 -8.68 -0.70
N VAL A 698 1.66 -7.66 -0.85
CA VAL A 698 0.30 -7.81 -1.39
C VAL A 698 0.33 -8.29 -2.84
N LEU A 699 1.18 -7.73 -3.71
CA LEU A 699 1.33 -8.20 -5.09
C LEU A 699 1.75 -9.68 -5.16
N ARG A 700 2.70 -10.09 -4.31
CA ARG A 700 3.14 -11.49 -4.23
C ARG A 700 2.03 -12.44 -3.77
N MET A 701 1.34 -12.07 -2.68
CA MET A 701 0.21 -12.85 -2.14
C MET A 701 -0.97 -12.91 -3.12
N GLY A 702 -1.16 -11.86 -3.92
CA GLY A 702 -2.19 -11.78 -4.96
C GLY A 702 -1.92 -12.61 -6.21
N GLN A 703 -0.73 -13.22 -6.35
CA GLN A 703 -0.40 -14.07 -7.50
C GLN A 703 -0.67 -15.55 -7.23
N ALA A 704 -1.42 -16.21 -8.11
CA ALA A 704 -1.66 -17.65 -8.01
C ALA A 704 -0.52 -18.47 -8.63
N TRP A 705 -0.17 -19.59 -8.00
CA TRP A 705 0.90 -20.50 -8.41
C TRP A 705 0.43 -21.94 -8.63
N GLU A 706 -0.88 -22.19 -8.58
CA GLU A 706 -1.49 -23.49 -8.85
C GLU A 706 -1.28 -23.96 -10.30
N THR A 707 -0.67 -25.13 -10.47
CA THR A 707 -0.34 -25.75 -11.76
C THR A 707 -1.30 -26.87 -12.17
N THR A 708 -2.44 -27.00 -11.48
CA THR A 708 -3.46 -28.05 -11.69
C THR A 708 -4.38 -27.75 -12.88
N ASP A 709 -4.49 -26.48 -13.25
CA ASP A 709 -5.25 -25.95 -14.38
C ASP A 709 -4.49 -24.74 -14.99
N ARG A 710 -5.20 -23.73 -15.51
CA ARG A 710 -4.59 -22.52 -16.09
C ARG A 710 -4.33 -21.40 -15.08
N SER A 711 -4.52 -21.62 -13.77
CA SER A 711 -4.47 -20.54 -12.76
C SER A 711 -3.11 -19.89 -12.56
N LYS A 712 -2.01 -20.62 -12.85
CA LYS A 712 -0.64 -20.17 -12.60
C LYS A 712 -0.35 -18.82 -13.27
N GLY A 713 0.09 -17.86 -12.47
CA GLY A 713 0.59 -16.56 -12.91
C GLY A 713 -0.42 -15.43 -12.81
N GLN A 714 -1.73 -15.72 -12.76
CA GLN A 714 -2.76 -14.68 -12.62
C GLN A 714 -2.51 -13.81 -11.38
N ILE A 715 -2.88 -12.53 -11.46
CA ILE A 715 -2.81 -11.61 -10.33
C ILE A 715 -4.21 -11.07 -10.07
N LEU A 716 -4.70 -11.26 -8.84
CA LEU A 716 -6.04 -10.87 -8.42
C LEU A 716 -6.13 -9.35 -8.22
N ALA A 717 -7.25 -8.75 -8.61
CA ALA A 717 -7.52 -7.33 -8.39
C ALA A 717 -7.65 -6.98 -6.89
N SER A 718 -8.10 -7.94 -6.07
CA SER A 718 -8.13 -7.84 -4.62
C SER A 718 -7.86 -9.19 -3.96
N LEU A 719 -7.30 -9.19 -2.75
CA LEU A 719 -7.18 -10.38 -1.92
C LEU A 719 -8.54 -10.74 -1.28
N PRO A 720 -8.77 -12.02 -0.94
CA PRO A 720 -9.92 -12.43 -0.12
C PRO A 720 -9.98 -11.67 1.21
N PRO A 721 -11.18 -11.40 1.78
CA PRO A 721 -12.48 -11.95 1.43
C PRO A 721 -13.23 -11.11 0.37
N GLY A 722 -12.59 -10.11 -0.23
CA GLY A 722 -13.20 -9.23 -1.22
C GLY A 722 -13.79 -9.99 -2.41
N MET A 723 -14.95 -9.55 -2.90
CA MET A 723 -15.64 -10.21 -4.02
C MET A 723 -14.87 -10.11 -5.35
N TRP A 724 -13.80 -9.32 -5.40
CA TRP A 724 -12.90 -9.13 -6.54
C TRP A 724 -11.63 -9.97 -6.43
N SER A 725 -11.71 -11.13 -5.79
CA SER A 725 -10.63 -12.15 -5.78
C SER A 725 -10.58 -12.91 -7.11
N ILE A 726 -10.53 -12.16 -8.21
CA ILE A 726 -10.50 -12.57 -9.61
C ILE A 726 -9.59 -11.59 -10.39
N SER A 727 -9.23 -11.94 -11.63
CA SER A 727 -8.15 -11.23 -12.35
C SER A 727 -8.71 -10.38 -13.50
N TRP A 728 -8.70 -9.05 -13.36
CA TRP A 728 -8.96 -8.12 -14.47
C TRP A 728 -7.69 -7.92 -15.33
N VAL A 729 -7.85 -7.80 -16.64
CA VAL A 729 -6.73 -7.59 -17.58
C VAL A 729 -6.00 -6.28 -17.29
N ARG A 730 -6.75 -5.19 -17.09
CA ARG A 730 -6.23 -3.87 -16.73
C ARG A 730 -5.40 -3.90 -15.44
N ASP A 731 -6.00 -4.43 -14.38
CA ASP A 731 -5.39 -4.52 -13.05
C ASP A 731 -4.13 -5.40 -13.08
N MET A 732 -4.16 -6.53 -13.82
CA MET A 732 -2.99 -7.36 -14.08
C MET A 732 -1.88 -6.61 -14.81
N ALA A 733 -2.18 -5.78 -15.82
CA ALA A 733 -1.16 -5.02 -16.54
C ALA A 733 -0.40 -4.04 -15.63
N TYR A 734 -1.11 -3.33 -14.76
CA TYR A 734 -0.48 -2.46 -13.75
C TYR A 734 0.31 -3.25 -12.70
N ALA A 735 -0.20 -4.40 -12.26
CA ALA A 735 0.52 -5.29 -11.35
C ALA A 735 1.81 -5.86 -11.98
N VAL A 736 1.78 -6.26 -13.25
CA VAL A 736 2.96 -6.69 -14.03
C VAL A 736 3.99 -5.57 -14.08
N VAL A 737 3.60 -4.33 -14.42
CA VAL A 737 4.54 -3.20 -14.46
C VAL A 737 5.08 -2.86 -13.06
N GLY A 738 4.29 -3.02 -12.00
CA GLY A 738 4.74 -2.94 -10.61
C GLY A 738 5.83 -3.98 -10.30
N LEU A 739 5.61 -5.24 -10.65
CA LEU A 739 6.58 -6.34 -10.50
C LEU A 739 7.84 -6.12 -11.34
N VAL A 740 7.71 -5.66 -12.58
CA VAL A 740 8.83 -5.31 -13.47
C VAL A 740 9.71 -4.22 -12.82
N ARG A 741 9.10 -3.13 -12.37
CA ARG A 741 9.83 -1.97 -11.82
C ARG A 741 10.43 -2.23 -10.44
N SER A 742 9.90 -3.20 -9.69
CA SER A 742 10.49 -3.73 -8.45
C SER A 742 11.51 -4.85 -8.68
N GLY A 743 11.67 -5.36 -9.91
CA GLY A 743 12.68 -6.38 -10.27
C GLY A 743 12.24 -7.84 -10.08
N HIS A 744 10.94 -8.09 -9.93
CA HIS A 744 10.31 -9.42 -9.81
C HIS A 744 9.92 -9.97 -11.19
N PHE A 745 10.92 -10.21 -12.03
CA PHE A 745 10.72 -10.62 -13.43
C PHE A 745 10.12 -12.03 -13.59
N THR A 746 10.28 -12.93 -12.62
CA THR A 746 9.71 -14.30 -12.68
C THR A 746 8.19 -14.24 -12.55
N GLU A 747 7.73 -13.44 -11.60
CA GLU A 747 6.35 -13.14 -11.27
C GLU A 747 5.68 -12.40 -12.44
N ALA A 748 6.34 -11.35 -12.97
CA ALA A 748 5.88 -10.62 -14.14
C ALA A 748 5.73 -11.52 -15.39
N LYS A 749 6.71 -12.38 -15.67
CA LYS A 749 6.63 -13.33 -16.79
C LYS A 749 5.46 -14.29 -16.64
N ALA A 750 5.27 -14.86 -15.45
CA ALA A 750 4.17 -15.78 -15.19
C ALA A 750 2.79 -15.12 -15.42
N ALA A 751 2.63 -13.85 -15.06
CA ALA A 751 1.41 -13.08 -15.28
C ALA A 751 1.14 -12.71 -16.76
N LEU A 752 2.18 -12.53 -17.57
CA LEU A 752 2.05 -12.38 -19.02
C LEU A 752 1.73 -13.74 -19.69
N GLU A 753 2.42 -14.81 -19.29
CA GLU A 753 2.16 -16.19 -19.74
C GLU A 753 0.73 -16.64 -19.41
N PHE A 754 0.21 -16.30 -18.22
CA PHE A 754 -1.18 -16.57 -17.82
C PHE A 754 -2.16 -16.03 -18.86
N GLN A 755 -2.09 -14.74 -19.20
CA GLN A 755 -3.05 -14.11 -20.10
C GLN A 755 -2.96 -14.66 -21.54
N LEU A 756 -1.78 -15.11 -21.97
CA LEU A 756 -1.55 -15.79 -23.26
C LEU A 756 -2.05 -17.24 -23.31
N LEU A 757 -2.22 -17.89 -22.15
CA LEU A 757 -2.63 -19.31 -22.04
C LEU A 757 -4.07 -19.49 -21.55
N ALA A 758 -4.64 -18.47 -20.89
CA ALA A 758 -6.02 -18.42 -20.44
C ALA A 758 -7.01 -18.43 -21.61
N GLU A 759 -8.27 -18.79 -21.32
CA GLU A 759 -9.33 -18.83 -22.32
C GLU A 759 -9.66 -17.43 -22.85
N SER A 760 -10.02 -17.34 -24.12
CA SER A 760 -10.50 -16.12 -24.78
C SER A 760 -11.43 -16.48 -25.93
N GLY A 761 -12.11 -15.49 -26.49
CA GLY A 761 -12.91 -15.64 -27.71
C GLY A 761 -14.41 -15.83 -27.47
N ASN A 762 -14.90 -15.88 -26.23
CA ASN A 762 -16.34 -15.98 -25.97
C ASN A 762 -17.12 -14.73 -26.40
N TYR A 763 -16.43 -13.59 -26.59
CA TYR A 763 -17.01 -12.30 -26.96
C TYR A 763 -16.63 -11.82 -28.37
N VAL A 764 -16.19 -12.73 -29.27
CA VAL A 764 -16.08 -12.42 -30.71
C VAL A 764 -17.44 -11.95 -31.23
N THR A 765 -18.47 -12.73 -30.91
CA THR A 765 -19.89 -12.40 -31.05
C THR A 765 -20.64 -13.09 -29.92
N PHE A 766 -21.65 -12.45 -29.35
CA PHE A 766 -22.44 -13.02 -28.24
C PHE A 766 -23.94 -12.78 -28.44
N GLU A 767 -24.78 -13.56 -27.77
CA GLU A 767 -26.24 -13.40 -27.81
C GLU A 767 -26.69 -12.55 -26.62
N HIS A 768 -27.58 -11.59 -26.88
CA HIS A 768 -28.21 -10.77 -25.85
C HIS A 768 -29.69 -10.54 -26.19
N ASN A 769 -30.59 -10.95 -25.30
CA ASN A 769 -32.05 -10.80 -25.45
C ASN A 769 -32.63 -11.34 -26.78
N GLY A 770 -32.07 -12.46 -27.26
CA GLY A 770 -32.44 -13.13 -28.51
C GLY A 770 -31.80 -12.51 -29.77
N VAL A 771 -30.88 -11.56 -29.61
CA VAL A 771 -30.21 -10.85 -30.71
C VAL A 771 -28.71 -11.15 -30.68
N GLN A 772 -28.16 -11.56 -31.83
CA GLN A 772 -26.72 -11.72 -31.98
C GLN A 772 -26.05 -10.35 -32.06
N GLN A 773 -25.19 -10.05 -31.09
CA GLN A 773 -24.33 -8.88 -31.04
C GLN A 773 -22.93 -9.22 -31.58
N THR A 774 -22.25 -8.22 -32.14
CA THR A 774 -20.80 -8.27 -32.39
C THR A 774 -20.11 -7.64 -31.18
N GLY A 775 -19.13 -8.34 -30.61
CA GLY A 775 -18.22 -7.80 -29.61
C GLY A 775 -16.92 -7.39 -30.30
N VAL A 776 -15.85 -8.15 -30.11
CA VAL A 776 -14.55 -7.93 -30.78
C VAL A 776 -14.62 -8.15 -32.31
N GLY A 777 -15.50 -9.04 -32.78
CA GLY A 777 -15.70 -9.31 -34.21
C GLY A 777 -14.58 -10.10 -34.93
N HIS A 778 -13.47 -10.37 -34.25
CA HIS A 778 -12.30 -11.11 -34.74
C HIS A 778 -11.78 -12.07 -33.67
N ASP A 779 -11.11 -13.17 -34.07
CA ASP A 779 -10.48 -14.09 -33.12
C ASP A 779 -9.36 -13.37 -32.33
N TYR A 780 -9.42 -13.40 -30.99
CA TYR A 780 -8.54 -12.63 -30.11
C TYR A 780 -7.98 -13.46 -28.95
N GLN A 781 -6.86 -13.00 -28.40
CA GLN A 781 -6.28 -13.44 -27.13
C GLN A 781 -6.27 -12.26 -26.16
N ILE A 782 -6.20 -12.55 -24.86
CA ILE A 782 -6.49 -11.65 -23.73
C ILE A 782 -8.02 -11.44 -23.57
N SER A 783 -8.52 -11.53 -22.35
CA SER A 783 -9.95 -11.34 -22.06
C SER A 783 -10.42 -9.92 -22.39
N VAL A 784 -11.69 -9.78 -22.72
CA VAL A 784 -12.34 -8.45 -22.90
C VAL A 784 -12.73 -7.78 -21.59
N CYS A 785 -12.42 -8.37 -20.44
CA CYS A 785 -12.67 -7.80 -19.11
C CYS A 785 -11.79 -8.51 -18.05
N ARG A 786 -12.17 -9.74 -17.68
CA ARG A 786 -11.57 -10.46 -16.55
C ARG A 786 -11.51 -11.99 -16.74
N TYR A 787 -10.99 -12.67 -15.73
CA TYR A 787 -10.85 -14.12 -15.66
C TYR A 787 -11.25 -14.64 -14.28
N TYR A 788 -11.92 -15.79 -14.25
CA TYR A 788 -11.99 -16.62 -13.05
C TYR A 788 -10.66 -17.34 -12.80
N GLY A 789 -10.47 -17.77 -11.55
CA GLY A 789 -9.29 -18.47 -11.06
C GLY A 789 -8.69 -19.47 -12.04
N ASN A 790 -9.48 -20.41 -12.51
CA ASN A 790 -9.05 -21.48 -13.43
C ASN A 790 -8.69 -21.02 -14.86
N GLY A 791 -8.50 -19.72 -15.10
CA GLY A 791 -8.19 -19.12 -16.40
C GLY A 791 -9.36 -19.14 -17.39
N LYS A 792 -10.59 -19.30 -16.91
CA LYS A 792 -11.80 -19.17 -17.71
C LYS A 792 -12.10 -17.69 -17.96
N GLU A 793 -12.30 -17.31 -19.21
CA GLU A 793 -12.75 -15.98 -19.61
C GLU A 793 -14.14 -15.66 -19.05
N GLU A 794 -14.33 -14.46 -18.53
CA GLU A 794 -15.65 -13.90 -18.28
C GLU A 794 -15.62 -12.36 -18.37
N SER A 795 -16.79 -11.78 -18.53
CA SER A 795 -17.06 -10.38 -18.37
C SER A 795 -18.29 -10.18 -17.47
N ASP A 796 -18.26 -9.11 -16.67
CA ASP A 796 -19.38 -8.68 -15.86
C ASP A 796 -20.62 -8.36 -16.72
N TRP A 797 -21.77 -8.93 -16.37
CA TRP A 797 -22.95 -8.96 -17.23
C TRP A 797 -24.19 -8.44 -16.50
N ASN A 798 -24.83 -7.42 -17.08
CA ASN A 798 -26.06 -6.82 -16.56
C ASN A 798 -27.22 -6.87 -17.57
N TRP A 799 -28.24 -6.00 -17.40
CA TRP A 799 -29.39 -5.93 -18.32
C TRP A 799 -29.08 -5.29 -19.68
N ASP A 800 -28.05 -4.44 -19.78
CA ASP A 800 -27.49 -3.91 -21.03
C ASP A 800 -26.57 -4.95 -21.71
N GLY A 801 -25.86 -5.79 -20.94
CA GLY A 801 -25.03 -6.89 -21.48
C GLY A 801 -23.70 -7.07 -20.76
N PRO A 802 -22.70 -7.70 -21.40
CA PRO A 802 -21.34 -7.79 -20.87
C PRO A 802 -20.62 -6.44 -20.94
N ASN A 803 -19.53 -6.27 -20.19
CA ASN A 803 -18.43 -5.40 -20.55
C ASN A 803 -17.65 -5.98 -21.75
N VAL A 804 -17.24 -5.11 -22.66
CA VAL A 804 -16.23 -5.49 -23.67
C VAL A 804 -15.28 -4.31 -23.76
N GLU A 805 -14.12 -4.48 -23.13
CA GLU A 805 -13.06 -3.49 -22.96
C GLU A 805 -11.97 -3.76 -24.00
N PHE A 806 -11.65 -2.78 -24.85
CA PHE A 806 -10.58 -2.94 -25.85
C PHE A 806 -9.24 -2.41 -25.35
N ASP A 807 -9.20 -1.69 -24.21
CA ASP A 807 -7.97 -1.17 -23.62
C ASP A 807 -7.04 -2.28 -23.11
N GLY A 808 -7.61 -3.43 -22.70
CA GLY A 808 -6.85 -4.59 -22.22
C GLY A 808 -5.82 -5.12 -23.23
N PHE A 809 -6.12 -5.12 -24.53
CA PHE A 809 -5.17 -5.51 -25.57
C PHE A 809 -3.95 -4.56 -25.62
N GLY A 810 -4.19 -3.25 -25.49
CA GLY A 810 -3.13 -2.23 -25.49
C GLY A 810 -2.28 -2.26 -24.23
N LEU A 811 -2.94 -2.45 -23.07
CA LEU A 811 -2.29 -2.61 -21.76
C LEU A 811 -1.43 -3.88 -21.69
N PHE A 812 -1.87 -4.99 -22.30
CA PHE A 812 -1.06 -6.20 -22.41
C PHE A 812 0.22 -5.95 -23.23
N LEU A 813 0.11 -5.35 -24.42
CA LEU A 813 1.28 -5.05 -25.25
C LEU A 813 2.25 -4.08 -24.55
N TRP A 814 1.72 -3.07 -23.85
CA TRP A 814 2.53 -2.15 -23.04
C TRP A 814 3.29 -2.85 -21.91
N SER A 815 2.60 -3.65 -21.08
CA SER A 815 3.22 -4.35 -19.96
C SER A 815 4.21 -5.45 -20.41
N LEU A 816 3.98 -6.04 -21.59
CA LEU A 816 4.95 -6.90 -22.26
C LEU A 816 6.19 -6.11 -22.71
N GLY A 817 6.03 -4.92 -23.29
CA GLY A 817 7.13 -4.03 -23.68
C GLY A 817 8.02 -3.67 -22.49
N GLU A 818 7.44 -3.17 -21.40
CA GLU A 818 8.16 -2.82 -20.16
C GLU A 818 8.91 -4.04 -19.58
N TYR A 819 8.29 -5.23 -19.62
CA TYR A 819 8.94 -6.47 -19.19
C TYR A 819 10.16 -6.81 -20.05
N VAL A 820 10.04 -6.75 -21.38
CA VAL A 820 11.12 -7.12 -22.30
C VAL A 820 12.27 -6.11 -22.24
N GLU A 821 11.97 -4.81 -22.14
CA GLU A 821 12.98 -3.75 -21.98
C GLU A 821 13.77 -3.93 -20.67
N ALA A 822 13.08 -4.09 -19.54
CA ALA A 822 13.71 -4.16 -18.23
C ALA A 822 14.45 -5.48 -17.95
N SER A 823 13.94 -6.61 -18.45
CA SER A 823 14.52 -7.94 -18.21
C SER A 823 15.49 -8.41 -19.29
N GLY A 824 15.35 -7.92 -20.53
CA GLY A 824 16.02 -8.45 -21.71
C GLY A 824 15.52 -9.85 -22.15
N ASP A 825 14.49 -10.42 -21.51
CA ASP A 825 13.97 -11.75 -21.85
C ASP A 825 12.93 -11.68 -22.97
N VAL A 826 13.40 -11.94 -24.18
CA VAL A 826 12.57 -12.05 -25.39
C VAL A 826 11.93 -13.42 -25.61
N SER A 827 12.07 -14.41 -24.70
CA SER A 827 11.51 -15.76 -24.93
C SER A 827 9.99 -15.73 -25.07
N ILE A 828 9.30 -14.93 -24.26
CA ILE A 828 7.84 -14.81 -24.33
C ILE A 828 7.37 -14.28 -25.70
N ILE A 829 8.12 -13.37 -26.33
CA ILE A 829 7.86 -12.96 -27.71
C ILE A 829 8.11 -14.13 -28.66
N GLN A 830 9.23 -14.85 -28.53
CA GLN A 830 9.59 -15.96 -29.42
C GLN A 830 8.63 -17.16 -29.36
N ASP A 831 8.16 -17.49 -28.15
CA ASP A 831 7.30 -18.64 -27.88
C ASP A 831 5.84 -18.37 -28.26
N TYR A 832 5.39 -17.11 -28.26
CA TYR A 832 3.98 -16.72 -28.48
C TYR A 832 3.77 -15.68 -29.60
N TRP A 833 4.77 -15.44 -30.47
CA TRP A 833 4.73 -14.36 -31.48
C TRP A 833 3.47 -14.35 -32.34
N ASP A 834 3.06 -15.51 -32.87
CA ASP A 834 1.90 -15.58 -33.75
C ASP A 834 0.62 -15.17 -33.03
N THR A 835 0.44 -15.56 -31.76
CA THR A 835 -0.69 -15.13 -30.90
C THR A 835 -0.62 -13.63 -30.60
N ILE A 836 0.54 -13.12 -30.17
CA ILE A 836 0.73 -11.69 -29.83
C ILE A 836 0.44 -10.81 -31.05
N LYS A 837 0.97 -11.19 -32.21
CA LYS A 837 0.73 -10.53 -33.48
C LYS A 837 -0.73 -10.67 -33.89
N ASP A 838 -1.19 -11.86 -34.27
CA ASP A 838 -2.44 -12.05 -35.01
C ASP A 838 -3.71 -11.87 -34.16
N ASN A 839 -3.62 -12.14 -32.85
CA ASN A 839 -4.75 -12.17 -31.92
C ASN A 839 -4.74 -11.04 -30.88
N ILE A 840 -3.75 -10.15 -30.86
CA ILE A 840 -3.72 -8.96 -29.97
C ILE A 840 -3.45 -7.69 -30.79
N ALA A 841 -2.25 -7.53 -31.36
CA ALA A 841 -1.89 -6.32 -32.11
C ALA A 841 -2.74 -6.14 -33.38
N ASP A 842 -2.89 -7.20 -34.17
CA ASP A 842 -3.69 -7.19 -35.40
C ASP A 842 -5.20 -6.99 -35.10
N VAL A 843 -5.66 -7.33 -33.90
CA VAL A 843 -7.04 -7.08 -33.43
C VAL A 843 -7.23 -5.59 -33.15
N LEU A 844 -6.32 -4.95 -32.41
CA LEU A 844 -6.34 -3.49 -32.22
C LEU A 844 -6.34 -2.73 -33.54
N VAL A 845 -5.50 -3.13 -34.50
CA VAL A 845 -5.46 -2.50 -35.84
C VAL A 845 -6.80 -2.62 -36.57
N LYS A 846 -7.51 -3.75 -36.44
CA LYS A 846 -8.85 -3.94 -37.03
C LYS A 846 -9.95 -3.14 -36.34
N LEU A 847 -9.74 -2.76 -35.07
CA LEU A 847 -10.66 -1.93 -34.28
C LEU A 847 -10.48 -0.42 -34.52
N ILE A 848 -9.45 0.02 -35.27
CA ILE A 848 -9.27 1.43 -35.63
C ILE A 848 -10.37 1.88 -36.61
N MET A 849 -11.13 2.90 -36.23
CA MET A 849 -12.17 3.51 -37.06
C MET A 849 -11.59 4.56 -38.04
N GLU A 850 -12.41 5.03 -39.00
CA GLU A 850 -12.00 6.04 -39.99
C GLU A 850 -11.49 7.36 -39.39
N ASN A 851 -11.85 7.67 -38.13
CA ASN A 851 -11.36 8.84 -37.40
C ASN A 851 -10.02 8.62 -36.68
N GLY A 852 -9.39 7.45 -36.83
CA GLY A 852 -8.11 7.08 -36.21
C GLY A 852 -8.20 6.67 -34.75
N MET A 853 -9.39 6.72 -34.13
CA MET A 853 -9.62 6.23 -32.76
C MET A 853 -10.09 4.78 -32.78
N ILE A 854 -9.94 4.08 -31.66
CA ILE A 854 -10.48 2.73 -31.49
C ILE A 854 -12.01 2.76 -31.49
N ALA A 855 -12.62 1.68 -31.96
CA ALA A 855 -14.06 1.46 -31.96
C ALA A 855 -14.67 1.66 -30.57
N ALA A 856 -15.94 2.08 -30.54
CA ALA A 856 -16.65 2.32 -29.30
C ALA A 856 -16.78 1.04 -28.47
N ASP A 857 -16.39 1.12 -27.20
CA ASP A 857 -16.29 -0.02 -26.28
C ASP A 857 -16.90 0.30 -24.90
N SER A 858 -16.75 -0.60 -23.93
CA SER A 858 -17.13 -0.34 -22.53
C SER A 858 -16.06 0.44 -21.76
N SER A 859 -14.77 0.20 -22.07
CA SER A 859 -13.58 0.75 -21.41
C SER A 859 -13.55 0.55 -19.88
N ILE A 860 -12.54 1.12 -19.23
CA ILE A 860 -12.26 0.99 -17.78
C ILE A 860 -13.37 1.43 -16.83
N TRP A 861 -14.43 2.05 -17.36
CA TRP A 861 -15.60 2.48 -16.60
C TRP A 861 -16.70 1.43 -16.57
N GLU A 862 -16.54 0.29 -17.25
CA GLU A 862 -17.44 -0.86 -17.15
C GLU A 862 -18.91 -0.50 -17.42
N LEU A 863 -19.17 0.38 -18.40
CA LEU A 863 -20.54 0.85 -18.70
C LEU A 863 -21.43 -0.20 -19.39
N HIS A 864 -20.98 -1.46 -19.49
CA HIS A 864 -21.61 -2.55 -20.23
C HIS A 864 -21.85 -2.24 -21.73
N TRP A 865 -22.47 -3.16 -22.47
CA TRP A 865 -22.60 -3.08 -23.94
C TRP A 865 -23.97 -2.52 -24.40
N ASN A 866 -24.36 -2.84 -25.64
CA ASN A 866 -25.72 -2.69 -26.19
C ASN A 866 -26.31 -1.26 -26.19
N GLY A 867 -25.55 -0.30 -26.73
CA GLY A 867 -25.97 1.10 -26.89
C GLY A 867 -25.33 2.05 -25.88
N GLN A 868 -24.64 1.52 -24.87
CA GLN A 868 -23.85 2.30 -23.90
C GLN A 868 -22.40 2.54 -24.34
N GLN A 869 -21.94 1.90 -25.43
CA GLN A 869 -20.54 1.97 -25.87
C GLN A 869 -20.18 3.39 -26.33
N LYS A 870 -18.97 3.84 -26.00
CA LYS A 870 -18.45 5.16 -26.39
C LYS A 870 -17.03 5.02 -26.91
N GLN A 871 -16.58 5.96 -27.75
CA GLN A 871 -15.16 6.06 -28.07
C GLN A 871 -14.45 6.74 -26.90
N TYR A 872 -13.71 5.98 -26.12
CA TYR A 872 -12.95 6.51 -24.98
C TYR A 872 -11.53 6.89 -25.38
N THR A 873 -11.11 8.07 -24.91
CA THR A 873 -9.72 8.53 -25.02
C THR A 873 -8.76 7.55 -24.36
N TYR A 874 -9.12 6.97 -23.20
CA TYR A 874 -8.31 5.98 -22.50
C TYR A 874 -8.02 4.75 -23.38
N THR A 875 -9.07 4.10 -23.90
CA THR A 875 -8.96 2.96 -24.83
C THR A 875 -8.10 3.28 -26.06
N SER A 876 -8.22 4.47 -26.62
CA SER A 876 -7.41 4.87 -27.77
C SER A 876 -5.94 5.16 -27.39
N ILE A 877 -5.66 5.67 -26.19
CA ILE A 877 -4.30 5.92 -25.69
C ILE A 877 -3.59 4.60 -25.37
N THR A 878 -4.24 3.67 -24.66
CA THR A 878 -3.63 2.37 -24.34
C THR A 878 -3.37 1.55 -25.61
N ALA A 879 -4.30 1.56 -26.57
CA ALA A 879 -4.08 0.98 -27.88
C ALA A 879 -2.91 1.63 -28.64
N ALA A 880 -2.81 2.96 -28.65
CA ALA A 880 -1.71 3.66 -29.30
C ALA A 880 -0.35 3.33 -28.66
N LYS A 881 -0.25 3.33 -27.33
CA LYS A 881 0.98 2.93 -26.61
C LYS A 881 1.33 1.47 -26.86
N GLY A 882 0.36 0.55 -26.73
CA GLY A 882 0.58 -0.87 -26.99
C GLY A 882 1.02 -1.18 -28.43
N LEU A 883 0.45 -0.49 -29.42
CA LEU A 883 0.87 -0.58 -30.82
C LEU A 883 2.20 0.12 -31.14
N CYS A 884 2.77 0.91 -30.22
CA CYS A 884 4.13 1.42 -30.34
C CYS A 884 5.18 0.45 -29.77
N GLU A 885 4.79 -0.44 -28.85
CA GLU A 885 5.66 -1.51 -28.31
C GLU A 885 5.72 -2.75 -29.22
N ALA A 886 4.71 -2.96 -30.07
CA ALA A 886 4.51 -4.14 -30.91
C ALA A 886 5.08 -4.03 -32.33
#